data_AF-Q8CIM1-F1
#
_entry.id   AF-Q8CIM1-F1
#
_cell.length_a   1.000
_cell.length_b   1.000
_cell.length_c   1.000
_cell.angle_alpha   90.00
_cell.angle_beta   90.00
_cell.angle_gamma   90.00
#
_symmetry.space_group_name_H-M   'P 1'
#
loop_
_entity.id
_entity.type
_entity.pdbx_description
1 polymer ?
#
loop_
_entity_poly.entity_id
_entity_poly.type
_entity_poly.pdbx_seq_one_letter_code
_entity_poly.pdbx_strand_id
1 'polypeptide(L)'
;MEEFRRSYNRLCEESGAEPQEAVLQQLHQLPKGGLDLTTQSLTVETCRALGKLLHKETLLKELVLSDCMLSEEGSTLLFQGLCANTSVQHLDLKGNNLRATGAEALGKLLRQNKSIQSLTLEWNNLGTWEDAFATFCGGLAANSALRQLDLRNNQISHKGAEELALALKGNTTLQQLDLRWNNIGLLGGRALVNCLPSNRTLWKLDLAGNNIPGDILRAVEQAMDHNQDRLTAFRENQARTKILSKEVQHLQEEKSKQFLDLMETIDKQREEMARDSRASAVRVGQLQEALNERQSIINALKAKLQMTEAALALSEQKVRDLGELLVAGDQERQSLSQRHEKERKLERQEAADRESKLLRDLSAASEKNLLLRSQVDELERKARSQQEQLFLTKQELTNTSAELKIRAIQAEERLDVEKRRAKQNMEDLEKLHSKEVDHMTRHLEESERAMQERVQRLEALRLSLEEELSRMKAAVLSERGQAEEELIKARNQARLEEQHRLAHLEEKIRLLAQARDEAQGTCVQQKQMVAESQARVSQLNLQMEGQQRRLEELQQELINKDQEKVAEVARVRVELQEQMGRMQADLVAQEALREKVAALERQMKVIGSEHREALLDRESENASLREKLRLKEAEISRIRDEEAQRASFLQNAVLAYVQGSPLRALSPPK
;
A
#
# COMPACT_ATOMS: atom_id res chain seq x y z
N MET A 1 -30.62 -13.23 50.64
CA MET A 1 -30.95 -12.44 51.86
C MET A 1 -31.79 -13.23 52.85
N GLU A 2 -32.96 -13.80 52.48
CA GLU A 2 -33.64 -14.77 53.36
C GLU A 2 -32.73 -15.95 53.76
N GLU A 3 -31.88 -16.40 52.83
CA GLU A 3 -30.89 -17.45 53.09
C GLU A 3 -29.87 -17.05 54.18
N PHE A 4 -29.46 -15.78 54.23
CA PHE A 4 -28.56 -15.26 55.26
C PHE A 4 -29.23 -15.31 56.63
N ARG A 5 -30.50 -14.87 56.72
CA ARG A 5 -31.31 -14.95 57.95
C ARG A 5 -31.51 -16.40 58.41
N ARG A 6 -31.87 -17.31 57.50
CA ARG A 6 -32.03 -18.74 57.82
C ARG A 6 -30.72 -19.36 58.30
N SER A 7 -29.61 -18.98 57.67
CA SER A 7 -28.27 -19.45 58.07
C SER A 7 -27.83 -18.89 59.41
N TYR A 8 -28.19 -17.64 59.73
CA TYR A 8 -27.97 -17.04 61.05
C TYR A 8 -28.72 -17.79 62.15
N ASN A 9 -30.03 -18.01 61.99
CA ASN A 9 -30.81 -18.81 62.94
C ASN A 9 -30.19 -20.19 63.16
N ARG A 10 -29.85 -20.89 62.06
CA ARG A 10 -29.23 -22.21 62.14
C ARG A 10 -27.90 -22.20 62.90
N LEU A 11 -27.04 -21.20 62.65
CA LEU A 11 -25.75 -21.10 63.33
C LEU A 11 -25.89 -20.76 64.82
N CYS A 12 -26.87 -19.93 65.19
CA CYS A 12 -27.21 -19.66 66.60
C CYS A 12 -27.70 -20.95 67.30
N GLU A 13 -28.61 -21.69 66.66
CA GLU A 13 -29.10 -22.99 67.16
C GLU A 13 -27.98 -24.02 67.30
N GLU A 14 -27.08 -24.14 66.32
CA GLU A 14 -25.90 -25.03 66.36
C GLU A 14 -24.95 -24.70 67.51
N SER A 15 -24.85 -23.42 67.91
CA SER A 15 -24.07 -22.98 69.07
C SER A 15 -24.80 -23.10 70.42
N GLY A 16 -26.09 -23.47 70.41
CA GLY A 16 -26.93 -23.53 71.62
C GLY A 16 -27.32 -22.15 72.17
N ALA A 17 -27.27 -21.10 71.36
CA ALA A 17 -27.62 -19.74 71.74
C ALA A 17 -28.93 -19.29 71.06
N GLU A 18 -29.79 -18.57 71.79
CA GLU A 18 -30.98 -17.97 71.19
C GLU A 18 -30.58 -16.80 70.26
N PRO A 19 -31.06 -16.78 69.00
CA PRO A 19 -30.76 -15.69 68.08
C PRO A 19 -31.35 -14.38 68.59
N GLN A 20 -30.53 -13.33 68.68
CA GLN A 20 -31.01 -12.01 69.12
C GLN A 20 -32.07 -11.45 68.16
N GLU A 21 -33.27 -11.21 68.67
CA GLU A 21 -34.44 -10.77 67.88
C GLU A 21 -34.17 -9.46 67.12
N ALA A 22 -33.42 -8.53 67.72
CA ALA A 22 -33.04 -7.28 67.07
C ALA A 22 -32.20 -7.50 65.79
N VAL A 23 -31.31 -8.50 65.79
CA VAL A 23 -30.53 -8.86 64.60
C VAL A 23 -31.46 -9.46 63.54
N LEU A 24 -32.41 -10.31 63.93
CA LEU A 24 -33.39 -10.88 62.99
C LEU A 24 -34.28 -9.83 62.33
N GLN A 25 -34.67 -8.80 63.06
CA GLN A 25 -35.46 -7.69 62.52
C GLN A 25 -34.68 -6.89 61.47
N GLN A 26 -33.40 -6.59 61.72
CA GLN A 26 -32.54 -5.90 60.75
C GLN A 26 -32.20 -6.79 59.54
N LEU A 27 -32.03 -8.10 59.75
CA LEU A 27 -31.88 -9.06 58.65
C LEU A 27 -33.15 -9.23 57.80
N HIS A 28 -34.32 -8.82 58.30
CA HIS A 28 -35.55 -8.76 57.52
C HIS A 28 -35.60 -7.50 56.64
N GLN A 29 -35.08 -6.38 57.15
CA GLN A 29 -35.07 -5.07 56.50
C GLN A 29 -33.70 -4.74 55.89
N LEU A 30 -33.16 -5.58 54.99
CA LEU A 30 -31.90 -5.31 54.28
C LEU A 30 -32.14 -4.54 52.96
N PRO A 31 -32.10 -3.19 52.93
CA PRO A 31 -32.08 -2.46 51.68
C PRO A 31 -30.71 -2.62 51.02
N LYS A 32 -30.70 -3.12 49.77
CA LYS A 32 -29.61 -2.94 48.80
C LYS A 32 -28.18 -3.27 49.28
N GLY A 33 -28.03 -4.27 50.16
CA GLY A 33 -26.73 -4.83 50.54
C GLY A 33 -26.05 -4.14 51.73
N GLY A 34 -26.76 -3.39 52.57
CA GLY A 34 -26.23 -2.87 53.84
C GLY A 34 -26.88 -3.51 55.07
N LEU A 35 -26.09 -3.92 56.06
CA LEU A 35 -26.55 -4.45 57.36
C LEU A 35 -26.18 -3.45 58.46
N ASP A 36 -27.19 -2.83 59.05
CA ASP A 36 -27.04 -1.88 60.14
C ASP A 36 -27.56 -2.47 61.46
N LEU A 37 -26.65 -2.67 62.41
CA LEU A 37 -26.94 -3.16 63.76
C LEU A 37 -26.58 -2.13 64.83
N THR A 38 -26.55 -0.84 64.48
CA THR A 38 -26.15 0.25 65.38
C THR A 38 -26.89 0.16 66.72
N THR A 39 -26.18 0.36 67.83
CA THR A 39 -26.64 0.29 69.24
C THR A 39 -27.15 -1.08 69.73
N GLN A 40 -27.06 -2.13 68.92
CA GLN A 40 -27.42 -3.48 69.36
C GLN A 40 -26.26 -4.11 70.13
N SER A 41 -26.47 -4.46 71.41
CA SER A 41 -25.47 -5.17 72.21
C SER A 41 -25.32 -6.60 71.71
N LEU A 42 -24.25 -6.89 70.96
CA LEU A 42 -24.06 -8.21 70.35
C LEU A 42 -23.36 -9.19 71.31
N THR A 43 -23.94 -10.37 71.50
CA THR A 43 -23.31 -11.44 72.30
C THR A 43 -22.15 -12.08 71.54
N VAL A 44 -21.28 -12.80 72.26
CA VAL A 44 -20.18 -13.57 71.65
C VAL A 44 -20.71 -14.57 70.62
N GLU A 45 -21.82 -15.25 70.92
CA GLU A 45 -22.40 -16.25 70.02
C GLU A 45 -23.04 -15.62 68.78
N THR A 46 -23.69 -14.46 68.91
CA THR A 46 -24.13 -13.66 67.76
C THR A 46 -22.95 -13.27 66.87
N CYS A 47 -21.84 -12.79 67.47
CA CYS A 47 -20.62 -12.44 66.74
C CYS A 47 -20.00 -13.66 66.03
N ARG A 48 -20.02 -14.83 66.67
CA ARG A 48 -19.55 -16.10 66.10
C ARG A 48 -20.38 -16.50 64.88
N ALA A 49 -21.70 -16.42 64.99
CA ALA A 49 -22.63 -16.71 63.90
C ALA A 49 -22.42 -15.72 62.73
N LEU A 50 -22.39 -14.42 63.01
CA LEU A 50 -22.15 -13.38 62.00
C LEU A 50 -20.78 -13.54 61.32
N GLY A 51 -19.71 -13.84 62.07
CA GLY A 51 -18.38 -14.07 61.50
C GLY A 51 -18.36 -15.25 60.51
N LYS A 52 -19.01 -16.38 60.87
CA LYS A 52 -19.15 -17.53 59.96
C LYS A 52 -19.97 -17.21 58.70
N LEU A 53 -21.00 -16.36 58.81
CA LEU A 53 -21.81 -15.95 57.67
C LEU A 53 -21.05 -15.00 56.75
N LEU A 54 -20.40 -13.98 57.32
CA LEU A 54 -19.62 -13.01 56.57
C LEU A 54 -18.50 -13.66 55.76
N HIS A 55 -17.97 -14.80 56.19
CA HIS A 55 -16.99 -15.57 55.43
C HIS A 55 -17.47 -15.99 54.03
N LYS A 56 -18.77 -16.32 53.87
CA LYS A 56 -19.36 -16.78 52.60
C LYS A 56 -20.22 -15.74 51.91
N GLU A 57 -20.51 -14.64 52.59
CA GLU A 57 -21.45 -13.65 52.09
C GLU A 57 -20.86 -12.87 50.91
N THR A 58 -21.63 -12.76 49.83
CA THR A 58 -21.20 -12.11 48.57
C THR A 58 -21.98 -10.84 48.24
N LEU A 59 -23.16 -10.63 48.85
CA LEU A 59 -24.06 -9.53 48.51
C LEU A 59 -23.90 -8.32 49.43
N LEU A 60 -23.48 -8.53 50.67
CA LEU A 60 -23.31 -7.45 51.65
C LEU A 60 -22.14 -6.53 51.28
N LYS A 61 -22.43 -5.26 51.02
CA LYS A 61 -21.48 -4.17 50.70
C LYS A 61 -21.19 -3.27 51.88
N GLU A 62 -22.13 -3.13 52.81
CA GLU A 62 -22.00 -2.22 53.95
C GLU A 62 -22.36 -2.96 55.24
N LEU A 63 -21.53 -2.85 56.27
CA LEU A 63 -21.74 -3.43 57.59
C LEU A 63 -21.51 -2.36 58.65
N VAL A 64 -22.57 -1.97 59.35
CA VAL A 64 -22.54 -0.94 60.40
C VAL A 64 -22.81 -1.63 61.73
N LEU A 65 -21.82 -1.56 62.62
CA LEU A 65 -21.81 -2.17 63.95
C LEU A 65 -21.49 -1.12 65.01
N SER A 66 -21.98 0.11 64.83
CA SER A 66 -21.65 1.23 65.70
C SER A 66 -22.30 1.08 67.07
N ASP A 67 -21.55 1.36 68.14
CA ASP A 67 -22.02 1.28 69.53
C ASP A 67 -22.63 -0.08 69.92
N CYS A 68 -22.09 -1.18 69.34
CA CYS A 68 -22.57 -2.55 69.55
C CYS A 68 -21.97 -3.26 70.78
N MET A 69 -21.10 -2.59 71.55
CA MET A 69 -20.42 -3.14 72.73
C MET A 69 -19.70 -4.48 72.46
N LEU A 70 -19.02 -4.57 71.31
CA LEU A 70 -18.32 -5.80 70.92
C LEU A 70 -17.28 -6.23 71.97
N SER A 71 -17.45 -7.43 72.53
CA SER A 71 -16.45 -8.04 73.41
C SER A 71 -15.14 -8.35 72.66
N GLU A 72 -14.05 -8.58 73.38
CA GLU A 72 -12.75 -8.94 72.81
C GLU A 72 -12.83 -10.24 71.98
N GLU A 73 -13.56 -11.24 72.48
CA GLU A 73 -13.80 -12.48 71.73
C GLU A 73 -14.74 -12.25 70.54
N GLY A 74 -15.83 -11.51 70.72
CA GLY A 74 -16.81 -11.23 69.67
C GLY A 74 -16.21 -10.47 68.48
N SER A 75 -15.43 -9.42 68.76
CA SER A 75 -14.72 -8.64 67.72
C SER A 75 -13.71 -9.50 66.95
N THR A 76 -12.93 -10.34 67.65
CA THR A 76 -11.97 -11.25 67.01
C THR A 76 -12.66 -12.23 66.05
N LEU A 77 -13.80 -12.82 66.45
CA LEU A 77 -14.56 -13.76 65.62
C LEU A 77 -15.18 -13.08 64.39
N LEU A 78 -15.71 -11.86 64.55
CA LEU A 78 -16.22 -11.06 63.42
C LEU A 78 -15.11 -10.75 62.40
N PHE A 79 -13.95 -10.30 62.88
CA PHE A 79 -12.84 -9.93 62.00
C PHE A 79 -12.24 -11.14 61.30
N GLN A 80 -12.18 -12.32 61.93
CA GLN A 80 -11.79 -13.57 61.26
C GLN A 80 -12.72 -13.90 60.08
N GLY A 81 -14.03 -13.70 60.24
CA GLY A 81 -14.99 -13.83 59.15
C GLY A 81 -14.72 -12.85 58.00
N LEU A 82 -14.47 -11.59 58.35
CA LEU A 82 -14.21 -10.52 57.38
C LEU A 82 -12.85 -10.66 56.67
N CYS A 83 -11.88 -11.38 57.22
CA CYS A 83 -10.59 -11.60 56.56
C CYS A 83 -10.72 -12.24 55.17
N ALA A 84 -11.63 -13.20 55.03
CA ALA A 84 -11.91 -13.88 53.76
C ALA A 84 -13.09 -13.29 52.99
N ASN A 85 -13.84 -12.36 53.59
CA ASN A 85 -14.95 -11.72 52.93
C ASN A 85 -14.46 -10.87 51.73
N THR A 86 -15.12 -11.00 50.59
CA THR A 86 -14.78 -10.27 49.36
C THR A 86 -15.86 -9.26 48.95
N SER A 87 -16.93 -9.12 49.73
CA SER A 87 -18.10 -8.33 49.35
C SER A 87 -18.18 -6.99 50.06
N VAL A 88 -17.88 -6.95 51.36
CA VAL A 88 -18.02 -5.79 52.24
C VAL A 88 -16.96 -4.75 51.85
N GLN A 89 -17.45 -3.55 51.55
CA GLN A 89 -16.67 -2.39 51.14
C GLN A 89 -16.67 -1.29 52.20
N HIS A 90 -17.72 -1.21 53.01
CA HIS A 90 -17.87 -0.17 54.04
C HIS A 90 -18.10 -0.88 55.38
N LEU A 91 -17.22 -0.63 56.34
CA LEU A 91 -17.28 -1.22 57.67
C LEU A 91 -17.26 -0.10 58.72
N ASP A 92 -18.32 0.04 59.49
CA ASP A 92 -18.40 0.97 60.61
C ASP A 92 -18.39 0.21 61.93
N LEU A 93 -17.41 0.51 62.77
CA LEU A 93 -17.18 -0.09 64.08
C LEU A 93 -17.09 1.00 65.16
N LYS A 94 -17.64 2.20 64.93
CA LYS A 94 -17.59 3.31 65.87
C LYS A 94 -18.05 2.89 67.28
N GLY A 95 -17.37 3.40 68.32
CA GLY A 95 -17.85 3.31 69.70
C GLY A 95 -17.86 1.91 70.33
N ASN A 96 -17.13 0.94 69.76
CA ASN A 96 -17.08 -0.42 70.30
C ASN A 96 -16.00 -0.66 71.37
N ASN A 97 -15.18 0.36 71.67
CA ASN A 97 -14.14 0.26 72.71
C ASN A 97 -13.25 -0.99 72.51
N LEU A 98 -12.79 -1.20 71.28
CA LEU A 98 -12.02 -2.36 70.81
C LEU A 98 -10.65 -2.54 71.48
N ARG A 99 -10.02 -1.45 71.93
CA ARG A 99 -8.76 -1.47 72.72
C ARG A 99 -7.63 -2.26 72.01
N ALA A 100 -6.70 -2.84 72.78
CA ALA A 100 -5.54 -3.56 72.28
C ALA A 100 -5.91 -4.80 71.43
N THR A 101 -6.77 -5.67 71.95
CA THR A 101 -7.15 -6.92 71.29
C THR A 101 -7.83 -6.65 69.94
N GLY A 102 -8.73 -5.67 69.89
CA GLY A 102 -9.35 -5.25 68.65
C GLY A 102 -8.38 -4.57 67.68
N ALA A 103 -7.39 -3.80 68.16
CA ALA A 103 -6.35 -3.23 67.30
C ALA A 103 -5.51 -4.32 66.60
N GLU A 104 -5.07 -5.34 67.35
CA GLU A 104 -4.33 -6.48 66.76
C GLU A 104 -5.16 -7.27 65.75
N ALA A 105 -6.43 -7.52 66.08
CA ALA A 105 -7.35 -8.25 65.23
C ALA A 105 -7.71 -7.46 63.95
N LEU A 106 -7.87 -6.13 64.04
CA LEU A 106 -7.99 -5.24 62.89
C LEU A 106 -6.72 -5.23 62.03
N GLY A 107 -5.53 -5.29 62.64
CA GLY A 107 -4.27 -5.42 61.89
C GLY A 107 -4.23 -6.70 61.04
N LYS A 108 -4.67 -7.84 61.60
CA LYS A 108 -4.81 -9.09 60.85
C LYS A 108 -5.85 -8.97 59.73
N LEU A 109 -6.99 -8.34 60.02
CA LEU A 109 -8.04 -8.07 59.04
C LEU A 109 -7.51 -7.26 57.86
N LEU A 110 -6.88 -6.12 58.11
CA LEU A 110 -6.35 -5.25 57.06
C LEU A 110 -5.25 -5.94 56.23
N ARG A 111 -4.46 -6.83 56.83
CA ARG A 111 -3.44 -7.58 56.08
C ARG A 111 -4.05 -8.53 55.05
N GLN A 112 -5.15 -9.19 55.42
CA GLN A 112 -5.75 -10.26 54.61
C GLN A 112 -6.89 -9.76 53.71
N ASN A 113 -7.77 -8.90 54.23
CA ASN A 113 -8.94 -8.43 53.51
C ASN A 113 -8.55 -7.48 52.36
N LYS A 114 -9.15 -7.72 51.19
CA LYS A 114 -8.93 -6.95 49.96
C LYS A 114 -10.22 -6.30 49.42
N SER A 115 -11.31 -6.31 50.19
CA SER A 115 -12.61 -5.78 49.77
C SER A 115 -12.98 -4.46 50.45
N ILE A 116 -12.62 -4.27 51.71
CA ILE A 116 -12.98 -3.10 52.52
C ILE A 116 -12.25 -1.88 51.96
N GLN A 117 -13.03 -0.86 51.59
CA GLN A 117 -12.58 0.40 51.02
C GLN A 117 -12.76 1.57 52.00
N SER A 118 -13.75 1.50 52.89
CA SER A 118 -14.01 2.49 53.94
C SER A 118 -14.12 1.81 55.30
N LEU A 119 -13.38 2.30 56.29
CA LEU A 119 -13.35 1.77 57.64
C LEU A 119 -13.47 2.90 58.66
N THR A 120 -14.54 2.85 59.46
CA THR A 120 -14.80 3.81 60.54
C THR A 120 -14.50 3.19 61.89
N LEU A 121 -13.56 3.78 62.63
CA LEU A 121 -13.07 3.29 63.92
C LEU A 121 -13.19 4.36 65.01
N GLU A 122 -13.98 5.40 64.82
CA GLU A 122 -14.13 6.49 65.79
C GLU A 122 -14.47 5.94 67.21
N TRP A 123 -13.87 6.49 68.28
CA TRP A 123 -14.16 6.08 69.67
C TRP A 123 -13.85 4.60 70.02
N ASN A 124 -12.76 4.03 69.52
CA ASN A 124 -12.38 2.63 69.81
C ASN A 124 -11.17 2.45 70.73
N ASN A 125 -10.54 3.54 71.14
CA ASN A 125 -9.38 3.52 72.03
C ASN A 125 -8.21 2.65 71.54
N LEU A 126 -7.98 2.62 70.22
CA LEU A 126 -6.96 1.75 69.61
C LEU A 126 -5.53 2.20 69.94
N GLY A 127 -5.32 3.49 70.21
CA GLY A 127 -4.00 4.10 70.36
C GLY A 127 -3.39 4.06 71.76
N THR A 128 -4.12 3.60 72.79
CA THR A 128 -3.59 3.52 74.17
C THR A 128 -2.47 2.50 74.31
N TRP A 129 -2.55 1.37 73.59
CA TRP A 129 -1.55 0.30 73.63
C TRP A 129 -0.70 0.33 72.38
N GLU A 130 0.53 0.81 72.53
CA GLU A 130 1.44 1.09 71.42
C GLU A 130 1.71 -0.16 70.56
N ASP A 131 2.05 -1.30 71.17
CA ASP A 131 2.35 -2.54 70.43
C ASP A 131 1.15 -3.08 69.63
N ALA A 132 -0.04 -2.96 70.22
CA ALA A 132 -1.27 -3.37 69.56
C ALA A 132 -1.62 -2.43 68.39
N PHE A 133 -1.43 -1.12 68.57
CA PHE A 133 -1.61 -0.13 67.51
C PHE A 133 -0.55 -0.27 66.39
N ALA A 134 0.68 -0.65 66.74
CA ALA A 134 1.72 -0.97 65.76
C ALA A 134 1.32 -2.18 64.90
N THR A 135 0.70 -3.20 65.50
CA THR A 135 0.14 -4.36 64.77
C THR A 135 -0.96 -3.92 63.80
N PHE A 136 -1.86 -3.02 64.23
CA PHE A 136 -2.86 -2.40 63.36
C PHE A 136 -2.19 -1.68 62.17
N CYS A 137 -1.21 -0.83 62.44
CA CYS A 137 -0.45 -0.09 61.43
C CYS A 137 0.28 -1.01 60.45
N GLY A 138 0.89 -2.10 60.92
CA GLY A 138 1.49 -3.12 60.08
C GLY A 138 0.48 -3.87 59.20
N GLY A 139 -0.78 -3.95 59.62
CA GLY A 139 -1.89 -4.40 58.78
C GLY A 139 -2.25 -3.39 57.70
N LEU A 140 -2.39 -2.12 58.09
CA LEU A 140 -2.68 -1.01 57.18
C LEU A 140 -1.59 -0.88 56.10
N ALA A 141 -0.31 -0.99 56.45
CA ALA A 141 0.81 -0.91 55.52
C ALA A 141 0.73 -1.96 54.40
N ALA A 142 0.29 -3.18 54.73
CA ALA A 142 0.14 -4.29 53.79
C ALA A 142 -1.21 -4.30 53.07
N ASN A 143 -2.14 -3.43 53.45
CA ASN A 143 -3.45 -3.36 52.84
C ASN A 143 -3.36 -2.66 51.48
N SER A 144 -4.12 -3.19 50.51
CA SER A 144 -4.12 -2.70 49.13
C SER A 144 -5.54 -2.44 48.60
N ALA A 145 -6.50 -2.22 49.49
CA ALA A 145 -7.90 -2.03 49.15
C ALA A 145 -8.51 -0.78 49.83
N LEU A 146 -8.14 -0.54 51.08
CA LEU A 146 -8.65 0.55 51.90
C LEU A 146 -8.30 1.91 51.29
N ARG A 147 -9.32 2.75 51.16
CA ARG A 147 -9.27 4.10 50.58
C ARG A 147 -9.59 5.17 51.61
N GLN A 148 -10.47 4.88 52.56
CA GLN A 148 -10.91 5.81 53.59
C GLN A 148 -10.78 5.15 54.96
N LEU A 149 -10.13 5.84 55.89
CA LEU A 149 -9.94 5.39 57.25
C LEU A 149 -10.25 6.52 58.22
N ASP A 150 -11.19 6.28 59.12
CA ASP A 150 -11.53 7.21 60.20
C ASP A 150 -11.04 6.66 61.54
N LEU A 151 -10.08 7.35 62.13
CA LEU A 151 -9.44 7.05 63.41
C LEU A 151 -9.68 8.16 64.44
N ARG A 152 -10.73 8.96 64.30
CA ARG A 152 -11.06 10.03 65.25
C ARG A 152 -11.25 9.51 66.69
N ASN A 153 -10.86 10.28 67.70
CA ASN A 153 -11.02 9.91 69.12
C ASN A 153 -10.53 8.47 69.45
N ASN A 154 -9.33 8.09 69.02
CA ASN A 154 -8.73 6.78 69.30
C ASN A 154 -7.57 6.83 70.31
N GLN A 155 -7.36 7.96 70.98
CA GLN A 155 -6.24 8.19 71.91
C GLN A 155 -4.87 7.89 71.26
N ILE A 156 -4.73 8.14 69.95
CA ILE A 156 -3.46 7.96 69.23
C ILE A 156 -2.46 8.97 69.78
N SER A 157 -1.39 8.46 70.39
CA SER A 157 -0.27 9.25 70.90
C SER A 157 0.72 9.60 69.77
N HIS A 158 1.76 10.37 70.09
CA HIS A 158 2.86 10.63 69.15
C HIS A 158 3.52 9.35 68.62
N LYS A 159 3.72 8.32 69.44
CA LYS A 159 4.26 7.02 69.00
C LYS A 159 3.30 6.26 68.10
N GLY A 160 2.00 6.29 68.42
CA GLY A 160 0.99 5.74 67.51
C GLY A 160 1.01 6.46 66.15
N ALA A 161 1.20 7.78 66.15
CA ALA A 161 1.34 8.55 64.90
C ALA A 161 2.62 8.21 64.13
N GLU A 162 3.71 7.85 64.81
CA GLU A 162 4.93 7.34 64.17
C GLU A 162 4.69 6.01 63.47
N GLU A 163 4.05 5.05 64.14
CA GLU A 163 3.64 3.77 63.53
C GLU A 163 2.70 3.98 62.34
N LEU A 164 1.77 4.91 62.46
CA LEU A 164 0.87 5.27 61.36
C LEU A 164 1.64 5.91 60.20
N ALA A 165 2.62 6.77 60.48
CA ALA A 165 3.45 7.38 59.46
C ALA A 165 4.28 6.33 58.71
N LEU A 166 4.81 5.32 59.41
CA LEU A 166 5.48 4.17 58.82
C LEU A 166 4.54 3.37 57.92
N ALA A 167 3.32 3.13 58.39
CA ALA A 167 2.31 2.43 57.60
C ALA A 167 1.93 3.21 56.33
N LEU A 168 1.70 4.52 56.44
CA LEU A 168 1.39 5.39 55.32
C LEU A 168 2.51 5.45 54.28
N LYS A 169 3.77 5.35 54.71
CA LYS A 169 4.90 5.31 53.78
C LYS A 169 4.84 4.10 52.84
N GLY A 170 4.41 2.95 53.35
CA GLY A 170 4.27 1.71 52.56
C GLY A 170 2.90 1.55 51.89
N ASN A 171 1.86 2.19 52.43
CA ASN A 171 0.51 2.07 51.90
C ASN A 171 0.33 2.93 50.63
N THR A 172 -0.05 2.29 49.53
CA THR A 172 -0.26 2.94 48.22
C THR A 172 -1.74 3.01 47.82
N THR A 173 -2.67 2.85 48.76
CA THR A 173 -4.09 2.79 48.45
C THR A 173 -4.96 3.75 49.23
N LEU A 174 -4.58 4.06 50.47
CA LEU A 174 -5.31 4.97 51.33
C LEU A 174 -5.28 6.38 50.72
N GLN A 175 -6.46 7.00 50.68
CA GLN A 175 -6.73 8.28 50.03
C GLN A 175 -7.18 9.34 51.01
N GLN A 176 -7.96 8.93 52.01
CA GLN A 176 -8.50 9.79 53.05
C GLN A 176 -8.24 9.18 54.42
N LEU A 177 -7.71 9.98 55.32
CA LEU A 177 -7.42 9.59 56.69
C LEU A 177 -7.90 10.69 57.63
N ASP A 178 -8.78 10.33 58.56
CA ASP A 178 -9.27 11.25 59.58
C ASP A 178 -8.66 10.90 60.93
N LEU A 179 -7.89 11.82 61.49
CA LEU A 179 -7.21 11.66 62.78
C LEU A 179 -7.70 12.68 63.81
N ARG A 180 -8.79 13.40 63.57
CA ARG A 180 -9.25 14.46 64.46
C ARG A 180 -9.44 13.97 65.90
N TRP A 181 -9.17 14.85 66.86
CA TRP A 181 -9.36 14.58 68.29
C TRP A 181 -8.56 13.37 68.82
N ASN A 182 -7.28 13.29 68.45
CA ASN A 182 -6.31 12.37 69.06
C ASN A 182 -5.24 13.19 69.83
N ASN A 183 -4.22 12.51 70.38
CA ASN A 183 -3.13 13.14 71.14
C ASN A 183 -1.78 13.02 70.40
N ILE A 184 -1.79 13.34 69.10
CA ILE A 184 -0.62 13.20 68.21
C ILE A 184 0.51 14.15 68.61
N GLY A 185 0.17 15.40 68.93
CA GLY A 185 1.13 16.43 69.33
C GLY A 185 2.16 16.78 68.25
N LEU A 186 3.15 17.60 68.63
CA LEU A 186 4.21 18.08 67.74
C LEU A 186 5.03 16.92 67.12
N LEU A 187 5.45 15.94 67.92
CA LEU A 187 6.30 14.84 67.48
C LEU A 187 5.58 13.96 66.45
N GLY A 188 4.35 13.55 66.76
CA GLY A 188 3.54 12.77 65.83
C GLY A 188 3.18 13.55 64.57
N GLY A 189 2.90 14.85 64.68
CA GLY A 189 2.65 15.72 63.52
C GLY A 189 3.86 15.81 62.59
N ARG A 190 5.07 15.87 63.16
CA ARG A 190 6.32 15.85 62.39
C ARG A 190 6.56 14.49 61.73
N ALA A 191 6.24 13.39 62.42
CA ALA A 191 6.31 12.05 61.84
C ALA A 191 5.40 11.92 60.60
N LEU A 192 4.18 12.44 60.68
CA LEU A 192 3.25 12.48 59.54
C LEU A 192 3.81 13.32 58.40
N VAL A 193 4.21 14.58 58.63
CA VAL A 193 4.79 15.43 57.57
C VAL A 193 5.97 14.77 56.88
N ASN A 194 6.83 14.06 57.62
CA ASN A 194 7.99 13.39 57.06
C ASN A 194 7.63 12.20 56.15
N CYS A 195 6.48 11.53 56.35
CA CYS A 195 6.07 10.40 55.51
C CYS A 195 5.33 10.83 54.24
N LEU A 196 4.66 11.99 54.26
CA LEU A 196 3.82 12.47 53.15
C LEU A 196 4.55 12.61 51.81
N PRO A 197 5.83 13.04 51.72
CA PRO A 197 6.55 13.05 50.45
C PRO A 197 6.70 11.66 49.80
N SER A 198 6.68 10.59 50.60
CA SER A 198 6.75 9.20 50.12
C SER A 198 5.37 8.65 49.77
N ASN A 199 4.31 9.09 50.44
CA ASN A 199 2.95 8.67 50.15
C ASN A 199 2.36 9.50 49.00
N ARG A 200 2.05 8.83 47.89
CA ARG A 200 1.53 9.49 46.68
C ARG A 200 0.01 9.43 46.51
N THR A 201 -0.70 8.80 47.44
CA THR A 201 -2.13 8.47 47.29
C THR A 201 -3.04 9.20 48.28
N LEU A 202 -2.54 9.52 49.47
CA LEU A 202 -3.28 10.24 50.49
C LEU A 202 -3.42 11.70 50.06
N TRP A 203 -4.64 12.14 49.80
CA TRP A 203 -4.94 13.52 49.38
C TRP A 203 -5.82 14.26 50.39
N LYS A 204 -6.33 13.56 51.40
CA LYS A 204 -7.07 14.17 52.51
C LYS A 204 -6.58 13.62 53.85
N LEU A 205 -6.13 14.53 54.72
CA LEU A 205 -5.67 14.20 56.07
C LEU A 205 -6.21 15.24 57.06
N ASP A 206 -7.19 14.83 57.87
CA ASP A 206 -7.82 15.71 58.85
C ASP A 206 -7.15 15.58 60.23
N LEU A 207 -6.56 16.67 60.71
CA LEU A 207 -5.74 16.69 61.94
C LEU A 207 -6.28 17.63 63.04
N ALA A 208 -7.47 18.20 62.88
CA ALA A 208 -8.04 19.11 63.87
C ALA A 208 -8.14 18.48 65.28
N GLY A 209 -7.80 19.24 66.32
CA GLY A 209 -7.87 18.76 67.71
C GLY A 209 -6.74 17.84 68.15
N ASN A 210 -5.57 17.89 67.50
CA ASN A 210 -4.40 17.06 67.83
C ASN A 210 -3.22 17.79 68.52
N ASN A 211 -3.41 19.06 68.91
CA ASN A 211 -2.34 19.90 69.46
C ASN A 211 -1.08 19.97 68.55
N ILE A 212 -1.30 20.10 67.24
CA ILE A 212 -0.24 20.20 66.23
C ILE A 212 -0.01 21.69 65.89
N PRO A 213 1.24 22.17 65.87
CA PRO A 213 1.57 23.53 65.46
C PRO A 213 1.14 23.88 64.03
N GLY A 214 0.77 25.15 63.82
CA GLY A 214 0.19 25.63 62.54
C GLY A 214 1.16 25.64 61.35
N ASP A 215 2.47 25.61 61.57
CA ASP A 215 3.48 25.39 60.52
C ASP A 215 3.46 23.94 60.00
N ILE A 216 3.34 22.94 60.88
CA ILE A 216 3.18 21.53 60.49
C ILE A 216 1.86 21.31 59.76
N LEU A 217 0.76 21.90 60.24
CA LEU A 217 -0.54 21.81 59.57
C LEU A 217 -0.46 22.36 58.13
N ARG A 218 0.16 23.52 57.92
CA ARG A 218 0.39 24.08 56.58
C ARG A 218 1.25 23.18 55.69
N ALA A 219 2.26 22.51 56.25
CA ALA A 219 3.08 21.56 55.50
C ALA A 219 2.28 20.31 55.09
N VAL A 220 1.39 19.82 55.95
CA VAL A 220 0.44 18.74 55.61
C VAL A 220 -0.51 19.18 54.51
N GLU A 221 -1.14 20.36 54.66
CA GLU A 221 -2.06 20.93 53.65
C GLU A 221 -1.37 21.04 52.29
N GLN A 222 -0.17 21.61 52.24
CA GLN A 222 0.60 21.70 51.02
C GLN A 222 0.88 20.31 50.41
N ALA A 223 1.26 19.31 51.20
CA ALA A 223 1.48 17.96 50.69
C ALA A 223 0.19 17.29 50.18
N MET A 224 -0.95 17.56 50.82
CA MET A 224 -2.27 17.08 50.38
C MET A 224 -2.68 17.72 49.06
N ASP A 225 -2.48 19.03 48.89
CA ASP A 225 -2.77 19.74 47.64
C ASP A 225 -1.99 19.14 46.46
N HIS A 226 -0.68 18.89 46.63
CA HIS A 226 0.15 18.25 45.61
C HIS A 226 -0.34 16.83 45.25
N ASN A 227 -0.82 16.08 46.24
CA ASN A 227 -1.36 14.74 46.01
C ASN A 227 -2.74 14.79 45.34
N GLN A 228 -3.56 15.79 45.66
CA GLN A 228 -4.85 16.06 45.03
C GLN A 228 -4.68 16.44 43.55
N ASP A 229 -3.75 17.34 43.23
CA ASP A 229 -3.41 17.73 41.85
C ASP A 229 -2.89 16.53 41.04
N ARG A 230 -2.09 15.66 41.68
CA ARG A 230 -1.64 14.42 41.03
C ARG A 230 -2.81 13.49 40.73
N LEU A 231 -3.77 13.38 41.66
CA LEU A 231 -4.95 12.54 41.48
C LEU A 231 -5.87 13.07 40.38
N THR A 232 -6.09 14.39 40.30
CA THR A 232 -6.90 15.00 39.23
C THR A 232 -6.21 14.79 37.88
N ALA A 233 -4.91 15.08 37.76
CA ALA A 233 -4.14 14.83 36.54
C ALA A 233 -4.16 13.35 36.12
N PHE A 234 -4.02 12.43 37.07
CA PHE A 234 -4.12 10.99 36.80
C PHE A 234 -5.52 10.58 36.29
N ARG A 235 -6.59 11.08 36.91
CA ARG A 235 -7.97 10.81 36.48
C ARG A 235 -8.25 11.37 35.09
N GLU A 236 -7.80 12.57 34.80
CA GLU A 236 -7.90 13.19 33.47
C GLU A 236 -7.15 12.39 32.41
N ASN A 237 -5.90 11.99 32.69
CA ASN A 237 -5.12 11.16 31.78
C ASN A 237 -5.77 9.80 31.55
N GLN A 238 -6.33 9.17 32.59
CA GLN A 238 -7.06 7.91 32.44
C GLN A 238 -8.33 8.08 31.61
N ALA A 239 -9.08 9.17 31.78
CA ALA A 239 -10.25 9.49 30.98
C ALA A 239 -9.89 9.74 29.50
N ARG A 240 -8.86 10.58 29.25
CA ARG A 240 -8.33 10.83 27.89
C ARG A 240 -7.86 9.55 27.22
N THR A 241 -7.13 8.70 27.93
CA THR A 241 -6.66 7.41 27.41
C THR A 241 -7.82 6.49 27.02
N LYS A 242 -8.89 6.44 27.83
CA LYS A 242 -10.09 5.65 27.50
C LYS A 242 -10.83 6.18 26.26
N ILE A 243 -10.90 7.50 26.10
CA ILE A 243 -11.53 8.13 24.91
C ILE A 243 -10.69 7.84 23.66
N LEU A 244 -9.38 8.13 23.71
CA LEU A 244 -8.46 7.89 22.60
C LEU A 244 -8.42 6.41 22.19
N SER A 245 -8.47 5.49 23.15
CA SER A 245 -8.53 4.04 22.85
C SER A 245 -9.78 3.67 22.04
N LYS A 246 -10.93 4.28 22.35
CA LYS A 246 -12.18 4.07 21.59
C LYS A 246 -12.10 4.69 20.19
N GLU A 247 -11.52 5.88 20.06
CA GLU A 247 -11.34 6.54 18.76
C GLU A 247 -10.38 5.76 17.86
N VAL A 248 -9.26 5.26 18.41
CA VAL A 248 -8.32 4.41 17.66
C VAL A 248 -9.00 3.12 17.21
N GLN A 249 -9.78 2.47 18.09
CA GLN A 249 -10.53 1.27 17.71
C GLN A 249 -11.55 1.57 16.60
N HIS A 250 -12.30 2.67 16.71
CA HIS A 250 -13.28 3.08 15.70
C HIS A 250 -12.62 3.36 14.35
N LEU A 251 -11.50 4.10 14.34
CA LEU A 251 -10.72 4.36 13.11
C LEU A 251 -10.16 3.08 12.49
N GLN A 252 -9.72 2.10 13.31
CA GLN A 252 -9.29 0.80 12.83
C GLN A 252 -10.43 0.02 12.16
N GLU A 253 -11.63 0.04 12.76
CA GLU A 253 -12.84 -0.58 12.20
C GLU A 253 -13.26 0.09 10.88
N GLU A 254 -13.28 1.42 10.82
CA GLU A 254 -13.57 2.18 9.60
C GLU A 254 -12.56 1.91 8.48
N LYS A 255 -11.26 1.90 8.80
CA LYS A 255 -10.21 1.60 7.81
C LYS A 255 -10.32 0.16 7.31
N SER A 256 -10.59 -0.79 8.19
CA SER A 256 -10.80 -2.19 7.81
C SER A 256 -11.99 -2.34 6.86
N LYS A 257 -13.09 -1.62 7.10
CA LYS A 257 -14.25 -1.57 6.19
C LYS A 257 -13.90 -0.95 4.83
N GLN A 258 -13.19 0.19 4.82
CA GLN A 258 -12.73 0.83 3.58
C GLN A 258 -11.83 -0.11 2.75
N PHE A 259 -10.95 -0.88 3.39
CA PHE A 259 -10.13 -1.88 2.71
C PHE A 259 -10.96 -3.01 2.11
N LEU A 260 -12.01 -3.47 2.81
CA LEU A 260 -12.91 -4.52 2.34
C LEU A 260 -13.73 -4.05 1.12
N ASP A 261 -14.33 -2.85 1.18
CA ASP A 261 -15.11 -2.26 0.09
C ASP A 261 -14.23 -2.04 -1.17
N LEU A 262 -12.97 -1.63 -0.98
CA LEU A 262 -12.01 -1.47 -2.07
C LEU A 262 -11.63 -2.82 -2.70
N MET A 263 -11.40 -3.87 -1.90
CA MET A 263 -11.14 -5.21 -2.41
C MET A 263 -12.32 -5.74 -3.23
N GLU A 264 -13.56 -5.58 -2.75
CA GLU A 264 -14.76 -5.98 -3.50
C GLU A 264 -14.87 -5.23 -4.84
N THR A 265 -14.51 -3.95 -4.87
CA THR A 265 -14.49 -3.15 -6.09
C THR A 265 -13.43 -3.63 -7.09
N ILE A 266 -12.22 -3.95 -6.62
CA ILE A 266 -11.14 -4.50 -7.45
C ILE A 266 -11.55 -5.86 -8.03
N ASP A 267 -12.17 -6.72 -7.24
CA ASP A 267 -12.61 -8.03 -7.69
C ASP A 267 -13.75 -7.92 -8.73
N LYS A 268 -14.72 -7.02 -8.53
CA LYS A 268 -15.75 -6.69 -9.55
C LYS A 268 -15.12 -6.22 -10.87
N GLN A 269 -14.15 -5.30 -10.80
CA GLN A 269 -13.44 -4.81 -11.99
C GLN A 269 -12.64 -5.92 -12.68
N ARG A 270 -11.99 -6.81 -11.94
CA ARG A 270 -11.29 -7.97 -12.51
C ARG A 270 -12.25 -8.93 -13.20
N GLU A 271 -13.42 -9.19 -12.63
CA GLU A 271 -14.45 -10.00 -13.28
C GLU A 271 -15.01 -9.34 -14.54
N GLU A 272 -15.29 -8.04 -14.53
CA GLU A 272 -15.72 -7.28 -15.70
C GLU A 272 -14.66 -7.30 -16.80
N MET A 273 -13.39 -7.02 -16.47
CA MET A 273 -12.28 -7.12 -17.41
C MET A 273 -12.14 -8.53 -17.98
N ALA A 274 -12.34 -9.58 -17.17
CA ALA A 274 -12.30 -10.95 -17.65
C ALA A 274 -13.48 -11.28 -18.58
N ARG A 275 -14.68 -10.75 -18.32
CA ARG A 275 -15.84 -10.88 -19.22
C ARG A 275 -15.60 -10.15 -20.53
N ASP A 276 -15.11 -8.91 -20.49
CA ASP A 276 -14.82 -8.11 -21.68
C ASP A 276 -13.68 -8.70 -22.52
N SER A 277 -12.65 -9.23 -21.86
CA SER A 277 -11.56 -9.95 -22.53
C SER A 277 -12.05 -11.23 -23.20
N ARG A 278 -12.92 -12.02 -22.55
CA ARG A 278 -13.56 -13.19 -23.16
C ARG A 278 -14.45 -12.81 -24.33
N ALA A 279 -15.29 -11.78 -24.19
CA ALA A 279 -16.16 -11.29 -25.27
C ALA A 279 -15.35 -10.78 -26.47
N SER A 280 -14.25 -10.06 -26.21
CA SER A 280 -13.32 -9.59 -27.23
C SER A 280 -12.60 -10.75 -27.91
N ALA A 281 -12.13 -11.75 -27.16
CA ALA A 281 -11.49 -12.94 -27.71
C ALA A 281 -12.44 -13.74 -28.62
N VAL A 282 -13.71 -13.91 -28.21
CA VAL A 282 -14.74 -14.54 -29.05
C VAL A 282 -14.98 -13.72 -30.33
N ARG A 283 -15.10 -12.40 -30.22
CA ARG A 283 -15.30 -11.51 -31.39
C ARG A 283 -14.09 -11.52 -32.34
N VAL A 284 -12.87 -11.56 -31.82
CA VAL A 284 -11.64 -11.73 -32.61
C VAL A 284 -11.62 -13.09 -33.31
N GLY A 285 -12.00 -14.17 -32.61
CA GLY A 285 -12.15 -15.50 -33.20
C GLY A 285 -13.13 -15.52 -34.37
N GLN A 286 -14.34 -14.95 -34.17
CA GLN A 286 -15.36 -14.84 -35.22
C GLN A 286 -14.89 -14.01 -36.42
N LEU A 287 -14.20 -12.90 -36.18
CA LEU A 287 -13.63 -12.07 -37.25
C LEU A 287 -12.52 -12.80 -38.01
N GLN A 288 -11.71 -13.61 -37.32
CA GLN A 288 -10.66 -14.41 -37.94
C GLN A 288 -11.24 -15.53 -38.81
N GLU A 289 -12.29 -16.21 -38.33
CA GLU A 289 -13.03 -17.20 -39.13
C GLU A 289 -13.66 -16.56 -40.38
N ALA A 290 -14.36 -15.43 -40.22
CA ALA A 290 -14.94 -14.68 -41.33
C ALA A 290 -13.88 -14.16 -42.32
N LEU A 291 -12.70 -13.77 -41.83
CA LEU A 291 -11.57 -13.37 -42.66
C LEU A 291 -11.03 -14.55 -43.47
N ASN A 292 -10.87 -15.71 -42.84
CA ASN A 292 -10.40 -16.93 -43.50
C ASN A 292 -11.39 -17.40 -44.58
N GLU A 293 -12.70 -17.36 -44.30
CA GLU A 293 -13.75 -17.64 -45.28
C GLU A 293 -13.70 -16.68 -46.46
N ARG A 294 -13.61 -15.36 -46.20
CA ARG A 294 -13.46 -14.36 -47.26
C ARG A 294 -12.19 -14.56 -48.06
N GLN A 295 -11.07 -14.90 -47.43
CA GLN A 295 -9.82 -15.17 -48.13
C GLN A 295 -9.94 -16.41 -49.04
N SER A 296 -10.63 -17.45 -48.57
CA SER A 296 -10.96 -18.63 -49.39
C SER A 296 -11.82 -18.26 -50.61
N ILE A 297 -12.87 -17.45 -50.40
CA ILE A 297 -13.73 -16.95 -51.49
C ILE A 297 -12.94 -16.09 -52.48
N ILE A 298 -12.09 -15.17 -51.99
CA ILE A 298 -11.25 -14.32 -52.83
C ILE A 298 -10.28 -15.17 -53.66
N ASN A 299 -9.66 -16.19 -53.06
CA ASN A 299 -8.77 -17.09 -53.79
C ASN A 299 -9.54 -17.87 -54.88
N ALA A 300 -10.75 -18.36 -54.59
CA ALA A 300 -11.60 -19.02 -55.57
C ALA A 300 -12.05 -18.07 -56.69
N LEU A 301 -12.37 -16.81 -56.36
CA LEU A 301 -12.72 -15.77 -57.34
C LEU A 301 -11.53 -15.36 -58.18
N LYS A 302 -10.33 -15.23 -57.60
CA LYS A 302 -9.09 -14.98 -58.35
C LYS A 302 -8.81 -16.10 -59.35
N ALA A 303 -8.96 -17.36 -58.93
CA ALA A 303 -8.82 -18.49 -59.84
C ALA A 303 -9.85 -18.44 -60.98
N LYS A 304 -11.13 -18.17 -60.67
CA LYS A 304 -12.17 -17.98 -61.69
C LYS A 304 -11.86 -16.81 -62.63
N LEU A 305 -11.41 -15.68 -62.09
CA LEU A 305 -11.04 -14.50 -62.86
C LEU A 305 -9.91 -14.82 -63.84
N GLN A 306 -8.84 -15.45 -63.36
CA GLN A 306 -7.74 -15.90 -64.22
C GLN A 306 -8.21 -16.84 -65.33
N MET A 307 -9.13 -17.76 -65.02
CA MET A 307 -9.71 -18.63 -66.05
C MET A 307 -10.57 -17.86 -67.07
N THR A 308 -11.37 -16.88 -66.62
CA THR A 308 -12.18 -16.06 -67.52
C THR A 308 -11.35 -15.08 -68.33
N GLU A 309 -10.27 -14.53 -67.78
CA GLU A 309 -9.31 -13.66 -68.48
C GLU A 309 -8.54 -14.47 -69.52
N ALA A 310 -8.11 -15.69 -69.19
CA ALA A 310 -7.50 -16.59 -70.16
C ALA A 310 -8.48 -16.97 -71.29
N ALA A 311 -9.75 -17.25 -70.95
CA ALA A 311 -10.78 -17.53 -71.95
C ALA A 311 -11.11 -16.30 -72.81
N LEU A 312 -11.14 -15.10 -72.23
CA LEU A 312 -11.34 -13.84 -72.92
C LEU A 312 -10.17 -13.56 -73.87
N ALA A 313 -8.92 -13.67 -73.41
CA ALA A 313 -7.74 -13.48 -74.26
C ALA A 313 -7.74 -14.44 -75.46
N LEU A 314 -8.15 -15.69 -75.25
CA LEU A 314 -8.27 -16.69 -76.31
C LEU A 314 -9.41 -16.35 -77.29
N SER A 315 -10.51 -15.80 -76.78
CA SER A 315 -11.62 -15.28 -77.59
C SER A 315 -11.22 -14.04 -78.39
N GLU A 316 -10.54 -13.07 -77.76
CA GLU A 316 -10.04 -11.86 -78.41
C GLU A 316 -9.00 -12.19 -79.48
N GLN A 317 -8.15 -13.19 -79.23
CA GLN A 317 -7.23 -13.69 -80.25
C GLN A 317 -7.99 -14.31 -81.42
N LYS A 318 -8.99 -15.17 -81.16
CA LYS A 318 -9.87 -15.68 -82.23
C LYS A 318 -10.59 -14.57 -83.01
N VAL A 319 -11.06 -13.52 -82.34
CA VAL A 319 -11.71 -12.38 -83.01
C VAL A 319 -10.71 -11.60 -83.85
N ARG A 320 -9.48 -11.39 -83.36
CA ARG A 320 -8.40 -10.78 -84.15
C ARG A 320 -8.06 -11.63 -85.37
N ASP A 321 -7.83 -12.93 -85.18
CA ASP A 321 -7.52 -13.87 -86.27
C ASP A 321 -8.66 -13.91 -87.32
N LEU A 322 -9.92 -13.95 -86.87
CA LEU A 322 -11.09 -13.89 -87.75
C LEU A 322 -11.26 -12.53 -88.43
N GLY A 323 -10.93 -11.44 -87.74
CA GLY A 323 -10.93 -10.09 -88.29
C GLY A 323 -9.89 -9.92 -89.39
N GLU A 324 -8.68 -10.44 -89.17
CA GLU A 324 -7.61 -10.46 -90.18
C GLU A 324 -8.01 -11.31 -91.39
N LEU A 325 -8.62 -12.49 -91.17
CA LEU A 325 -9.14 -13.32 -92.25
C LEU A 325 -10.30 -12.64 -93.01
N LEU A 326 -11.18 -11.91 -92.33
CA LEU A 326 -12.24 -11.13 -92.96
C LEU A 326 -11.70 -9.98 -93.80
N VAL A 327 -10.73 -9.21 -93.28
CA VAL A 327 -10.08 -8.13 -94.02
C VAL A 327 -9.33 -8.70 -95.23
N ALA A 328 -8.59 -9.80 -95.07
CA ALA A 328 -7.91 -10.47 -96.17
C ALA A 328 -8.92 -10.96 -97.23
N GLY A 329 -10.03 -11.57 -96.81
CA GLY A 329 -11.09 -12.04 -97.69
C GLY A 329 -11.84 -10.91 -98.40
N ASP A 330 -12.05 -9.77 -97.74
CA ASP A 330 -12.66 -8.58 -98.34
C ASP A 330 -11.71 -7.89 -99.32
N GLN A 331 -10.41 -7.84 -99.03
CA GLN A 331 -9.39 -7.35 -99.95
C GLN A 331 -9.28 -8.27 -101.17
N GLU A 332 -9.27 -9.59 -100.99
CA GLU A 332 -9.31 -10.55 -102.10
C GLU A 332 -10.58 -10.38 -102.93
N ARG A 333 -11.76 -10.29 -102.31
CA ARG A 333 -13.02 -10.02 -103.02
C ARG A 333 -13.01 -8.71 -103.79
N GLN A 334 -12.52 -7.63 -103.20
CA GLN A 334 -12.40 -6.34 -103.90
C GLN A 334 -11.41 -6.43 -105.05
N SER A 335 -10.26 -7.08 -104.86
CA SER A 335 -9.25 -7.26 -105.90
C SER A 335 -9.76 -8.11 -107.07
N LEU A 336 -10.46 -9.21 -106.77
CA LEU A 336 -11.12 -10.08 -107.76
C LEU A 336 -12.25 -9.33 -108.47
N SER A 337 -13.08 -8.57 -107.75
CA SER A 337 -14.14 -7.75 -108.34
C SER A 337 -13.57 -6.70 -109.29
N GLN A 338 -12.53 -5.96 -108.87
CA GLN A 338 -11.84 -4.99 -109.72
C GLN A 338 -11.18 -5.65 -110.93
N ARG A 339 -10.61 -6.85 -110.76
CA ARG A 339 -10.00 -7.62 -111.85
C ARG A 339 -11.05 -8.08 -112.85
N HIS A 340 -12.17 -8.63 -112.37
CA HIS A 340 -13.31 -9.02 -113.22
C HIS A 340 -13.96 -7.81 -113.92
N GLU A 341 -14.01 -6.65 -113.27
CA GLU A 341 -14.51 -5.43 -113.91
C GLU A 341 -13.56 -4.93 -115.02
N LYS A 342 -12.24 -5.03 -114.80
CA LYS A 342 -11.23 -4.73 -115.82
C LYS A 342 -11.28 -5.73 -116.98
N GLU A 343 -11.35 -7.03 -116.69
CA GLU A 343 -11.48 -8.10 -117.70
C GLU A 343 -12.76 -7.91 -118.52
N ARG A 344 -13.91 -7.65 -117.88
CA ARG A 344 -15.16 -7.36 -118.60
C ARG A 344 -15.10 -6.10 -119.45
N LYS A 345 -14.37 -5.06 -119.04
CA LYS A 345 -14.16 -3.85 -119.85
C LYS A 345 -13.29 -4.17 -121.06
N LEU A 346 -12.22 -4.94 -120.88
CA LEU A 346 -11.34 -5.37 -121.96
C LEU A 346 -12.07 -6.27 -122.96
N GLU A 347 -12.80 -7.29 -122.50
CA GLU A 347 -13.60 -8.16 -123.36
C GLU A 347 -14.67 -7.40 -124.13
N ARG A 348 -15.33 -6.42 -123.52
CA ARG A 348 -16.30 -5.56 -124.22
C ARG A 348 -15.64 -4.70 -125.29
N GLN A 349 -14.45 -4.19 -125.02
CA GLN A 349 -13.70 -3.41 -125.99
C GLN A 349 -13.22 -4.28 -127.16
N GLU A 350 -12.69 -5.47 -126.88
CA GLU A 350 -12.33 -6.45 -127.90
C GLU A 350 -13.55 -6.92 -128.72
N ALA A 351 -14.70 -7.13 -128.07
CA ALA A 351 -15.94 -7.49 -128.75
C ALA A 351 -16.43 -6.34 -129.67
N ALA A 352 -16.38 -5.09 -129.21
CA ALA A 352 -16.73 -3.92 -130.01
C ALA A 352 -15.76 -3.73 -131.20
N ASP A 353 -14.47 -3.99 -131.01
CA ASP A 353 -13.47 -3.94 -132.08
C ASP A 353 -13.69 -5.06 -133.11
N ARG A 354 -14.02 -6.28 -132.65
CA ARG A 354 -14.40 -7.40 -133.54
C ARG A 354 -15.69 -7.09 -134.30
N GLU A 355 -16.70 -6.51 -133.65
CA GLU A 355 -17.96 -6.10 -134.28
C GLU A 355 -17.73 -5.01 -135.35
N SER A 356 -16.94 -3.97 -135.05
CA SER A 356 -16.55 -2.95 -136.02
C SER A 356 -15.74 -3.50 -137.19
N LYS A 357 -14.97 -4.58 -136.99
CA LYS A 357 -14.25 -5.26 -138.06
C LYS A 357 -15.20 -6.08 -138.92
N LEU A 358 -16.09 -6.87 -138.31
CA LEU A 358 -17.10 -7.66 -139.00
C LEU A 358 -18.09 -6.78 -139.79
N LEU A 359 -18.48 -5.61 -139.28
CA LEU A 359 -19.31 -4.64 -140.00
C LEU A 359 -18.62 -4.10 -141.25
N ARG A 360 -17.31 -3.84 -141.19
CA ARG A 360 -16.51 -3.44 -142.35
C ARG A 360 -16.39 -4.56 -143.38
N ASP A 361 -16.13 -5.77 -142.93
CA ASP A 361 -16.02 -6.95 -143.81
C ASP A 361 -17.38 -7.28 -144.47
N LEU A 362 -18.49 -7.13 -143.73
CA LEU A 362 -19.85 -7.30 -144.26
C LEU A 362 -20.19 -6.20 -145.29
N SER A 363 -19.79 -4.95 -145.03
CA SER A 363 -19.93 -3.85 -145.99
C SER A 363 -19.17 -4.14 -147.28
N ALA A 364 -17.90 -4.57 -147.19
CA ALA A 364 -17.08 -4.95 -148.34
C ALA A 364 -17.66 -6.16 -149.12
N ALA A 365 -18.22 -7.14 -148.41
CA ALA A 365 -18.91 -8.28 -149.03
C ALA A 365 -20.22 -7.85 -149.72
N SER A 366 -20.94 -6.87 -149.18
CA SER A 366 -22.17 -6.34 -149.77
C SER A 366 -21.91 -5.53 -151.04
N GLU A 367 -20.84 -4.72 -151.09
CA GLU A 367 -20.40 -4.03 -152.32
C GLU A 367 -20.00 -5.03 -153.42
N LYS A 368 -19.27 -6.10 -153.05
CA LYS A 368 -18.88 -7.16 -153.99
C LYS A 368 -20.10 -7.91 -154.53
N ASN A 369 -21.12 -8.13 -153.70
CA ASN A 369 -22.40 -8.70 -154.12
C ASN A 369 -23.17 -7.80 -155.09
N LEU A 370 -23.17 -6.48 -154.86
CA LEU A 370 -23.80 -5.50 -155.76
C LEU A 370 -23.12 -5.50 -157.15
N LEU A 371 -21.78 -5.59 -157.18
CA LEU A 371 -21.00 -5.66 -158.41
C LEU A 371 -21.31 -6.94 -159.21
N LEU A 372 -21.36 -8.10 -158.53
CA LEU A 372 -21.71 -9.39 -159.14
C LEU A 372 -23.15 -9.39 -159.69
N ARG A 373 -24.10 -8.75 -159.00
CA ARG A 373 -25.48 -8.60 -159.50
C ARG A 373 -25.54 -7.75 -160.77
N SER A 374 -24.76 -6.67 -160.86
CA SER A 374 -24.68 -5.86 -162.09
C SER A 374 -24.12 -6.63 -163.28
N GLN A 375 -23.16 -7.54 -163.04
CA GLN A 375 -22.59 -8.42 -164.07
C GLN A 375 -23.60 -9.48 -164.54
N VAL A 376 -24.45 -9.99 -163.64
CA VAL A 376 -25.54 -10.90 -163.99
C VAL A 376 -26.59 -10.19 -164.87
N ASP A 377 -26.99 -8.96 -164.53
CA ASP A 377 -27.95 -8.17 -165.34
C ASP A 377 -27.42 -7.86 -166.76
N GLU A 378 -26.11 -7.63 -166.92
CA GLU A 378 -25.49 -7.46 -168.24
C GLU A 378 -25.48 -8.74 -169.08
N LEU A 379 -25.28 -9.90 -168.43
CA LEU A 379 -25.33 -11.21 -169.09
C LEU A 379 -26.75 -11.60 -169.48
N GLU A 380 -27.76 -11.25 -168.66
CA GLU A 380 -29.17 -11.48 -168.99
C GLU A 380 -29.65 -10.65 -170.19
N ARG A 381 -29.17 -9.41 -170.37
CA ARG A 381 -29.47 -8.60 -171.57
C ARG A 381 -28.88 -9.20 -172.85
N LYS A 382 -27.68 -9.80 -172.77
CA LYS A 382 -27.03 -10.49 -173.90
C LYS A 382 -27.70 -11.83 -174.25
N ALA A 383 -28.28 -12.52 -173.26
CA ALA A 383 -29.01 -13.77 -173.47
C ALA A 383 -30.35 -13.58 -174.22
N ARG A 384 -31.07 -12.49 -173.95
CA ARG A 384 -32.37 -12.21 -174.63
C ARG A 384 -32.21 -11.85 -176.10
N SER A 385 -31.14 -11.13 -176.49
CA SER A 385 -30.93 -10.75 -177.90
C SER A 385 -30.52 -11.93 -178.79
N GLN A 386 -30.00 -13.02 -178.22
CA GLN A 386 -29.59 -14.22 -178.97
C GLN A 386 -30.72 -15.25 -179.11
N GLN A 387 -31.79 -15.14 -178.32
CA GLN A 387 -32.89 -16.10 -178.34
C GLN A 387 -33.89 -15.87 -179.50
N GLU A 388 -33.95 -14.67 -180.07
CA GLU A 388 -34.82 -14.35 -181.23
C GLU A 388 -34.23 -14.78 -182.59
N GLN A 389 -32.90 -14.88 -182.73
CA GLN A 389 -32.29 -15.32 -184.02
C GLN A 389 -32.18 -16.85 -184.16
N LEU A 390 -32.28 -17.59 -183.06
CA LEU A 390 -32.18 -19.05 -183.02
C LEU A 390 -33.49 -19.79 -183.34
N PHE A 391 -34.62 -19.07 -183.48
CA PHE A 391 -35.93 -19.68 -183.79
C PHE A 391 -36.12 -20.00 -185.29
N LEU A 392 -35.53 -19.21 -186.20
CA LEU A 392 -35.70 -19.40 -187.66
C LEU A 392 -34.66 -20.33 -188.30
N THR A 393 -33.55 -20.65 -187.62
CA THR A 393 -32.51 -21.58 -188.11
C THR A 393 -32.64 -23.00 -187.54
N LYS A 394 -33.82 -23.32 -186.98
CA LYS A 394 -34.17 -24.57 -186.29
C LYS A 394 -35.06 -25.53 -187.09
N GLN A 395 -35.14 -25.47 -188.42
CA GLN A 395 -35.87 -26.53 -189.16
C GLN A 395 -35.08 -27.25 -190.26
N GLU A 396 -34.06 -26.64 -190.86
CA GLU A 396 -33.43 -27.27 -192.02
C GLU A 396 -32.17 -28.10 -191.69
N LEU A 397 -31.44 -27.78 -190.61
CA LEU A 397 -30.14 -28.41 -190.34
C LEU A 397 -30.21 -29.72 -189.52
N THR A 398 -31.38 -30.09 -189.01
CA THR A 398 -31.59 -31.36 -188.29
C THR A 398 -31.52 -32.59 -189.20
N ASN A 399 -31.58 -32.43 -190.53
CA ASN A 399 -31.56 -33.57 -191.44
C ASN A 399 -30.16 -34.12 -191.77
N THR A 400 -29.07 -33.38 -191.50
CA THR A 400 -27.71 -33.81 -191.93
C THR A 400 -26.74 -34.11 -190.79
N SER A 401 -27.04 -33.75 -189.54
CA SER A 401 -26.12 -34.00 -188.41
C SER A 401 -26.12 -35.46 -187.92
N ALA A 402 -27.11 -36.27 -188.30
CA ALA A 402 -27.16 -37.69 -187.94
C ALA A 402 -26.05 -38.53 -188.60
N GLU A 403 -25.46 -38.08 -189.71
CA GLU A 403 -24.34 -38.78 -190.37
C GLU A 403 -23.00 -38.63 -189.60
N LEU A 404 -22.84 -37.58 -188.79
CA LEU A 404 -21.63 -37.36 -188.01
C LEU A 404 -21.48 -38.34 -186.82
N LYS A 405 -22.43 -39.27 -186.65
CA LYS A 405 -22.31 -40.45 -185.77
C LYS A 405 -21.08 -41.32 -186.05
N ILE A 406 -20.47 -41.22 -187.23
CA ILE A 406 -19.20 -41.90 -187.52
C ILE A 406 -18.02 -41.26 -186.76
N ARG A 407 -18.12 -39.97 -186.38
CA ARG A 407 -17.10 -39.30 -185.55
C ARG A 407 -17.13 -39.73 -184.08
N ALA A 408 -18.11 -40.53 -183.67
CA ALA A 408 -18.14 -41.13 -182.33
C ALA A 408 -17.00 -42.14 -182.09
N ILE A 409 -16.42 -42.73 -183.15
CA ILE A 409 -15.30 -43.68 -183.02
C ILE A 409 -13.99 -42.97 -182.63
N GLN A 410 -13.85 -41.66 -182.87
CA GLN A 410 -12.64 -40.89 -182.52
C GLN A 410 -12.67 -40.32 -181.09
N ALA A 411 -13.72 -40.57 -180.31
CA ALA A 411 -13.88 -40.07 -178.95
C ALA A 411 -13.41 -41.03 -177.83
N GLU A 412 -13.21 -42.33 -178.13
CA GLU A 412 -12.76 -43.30 -177.12
C GLU A 412 -11.31 -43.11 -176.67
N GLU A 413 -10.40 -42.65 -177.54
CA GLU A 413 -8.97 -42.46 -177.18
C GLU A 413 -8.70 -41.26 -176.26
N ARG A 414 -9.61 -40.28 -176.16
CA ARG A 414 -9.39 -39.05 -175.37
C ARG A 414 -9.70 -39.19 -173.87
N LEU A 415 -10.42 -40.25 -173.47
CA LEU A 415 -10.87 -40.44 -172.08
C LEU A 415 -9.76 -40.88 -171.12
N ASP A 416 -8.72 -41.58 -171.62
CA ASP A 416 -7.62 -42.06 -170.76
C ASP A 416 -6.67 -40.96 -170.27
N VAL A 417 -6.66 -39.79 -170.92
CA VAL A 417 -5.79 -38.65 -170.52
C VAL A 417 -6.37 -37.89 -169.31
N GLU A 418 -7.68 -37.77 -169.17
CA GLU A 418 -8.31 -37.00 -168.08
C GLU A 418 -8.19 -37.67 -166.70
N LYS A 419 -8.12 -39.02 -166.64
CA LYS A 419 -7.94 -39.73 -165.35
C LYS A 419 -6.63 -39.36 -164.62
N ARG A 420 -5.59 -38.91 -165.33
CA ARG A 420 -4.31 -38.52 -164.72
C ARG A 420 -4.34 -37.14 -164.07
N ARG A 421 -5.16 -36.20 -164.55
CA ARG A 421 -5.24 -34.83 -164.02
C ARG A 421 -5.91 -34.76 -162.64
N ALA A 422 -6.93 -35.57 -162.40
CA ALA A 422 -7.64 -35.58 -161.11
C ALA A 422 -6.76 -36.01 -159.93
N LYS A 423 -5.74 -36.85 -160.15
CA LYS A 423 -4.84 -37.34 -159.08
C LYS A 423 -3.90 -36.24 -158.54
N GLN A 424 -3.44 -35.33 -159.40
CA GLN A 424 -2.49 -34.29 -159.02
C GLN A 424 -3.12 -33.20 -158.14
N ASN A 425 -4.40 -32.87 -158.35
CA ASN A 425 -5.12 -31.89 -157.53
C ASN A 425 -5.27 -32.34 -156.05
N MET A 426 -5.26 -33.64 -155.77
CA MET A 426 -5.38 -34.16 -154.40
C MET A 426 -4.05 -34.02 -153.63
N GLU A 427 -2.92 -34.26 -154.28
CA GLU A 427 -1.58 -34.12 -153.67
C GLU A 427 -1.25 -32.67 -153.28
N ASP A 428 -1.79 -31.68 -154.00
CA ASP A 428 -1.55 -30.27 -153.68
C ASP A 428 -2.37 -29.79 -152.47
N LEU A 429 -3.55 -30.36 -152.23
CA LEU A 429 -4.38 -30.03 -151.07
C LEU A 429 -3.79 -30.60 -149.76
N GLU A 430 -3.16 -31.77 -149.81
CA GLU A 430 -2.45 -32.38 -148.67
C GLU A 430 -1.22 -31.57 -148.24
N LYS A 431 -0.46 -31.02 -149.21
CA LYS A 431 0.71 -30.16 -148.93
C LYS A 431 0.32 -28.86 -148.23
N LEU A 432 -0.86 -28.30 -148.50
CA LEU A 432 -1.34 -27.08 -147.85
C LEU A 432 -1.66 -27.35 -146.36
N HIS A 433 -2.39 -28.43 -146.07
CA HIS A 433 -2.73 -28.81 -144.69
C HIS A 433 -1.51 -29.13 -143.83
N SER A 434 -0.47 -29.79 -144.40
CA SER A 434 0.78 -30.05 -143.68
C SER A 434 1.47 -28.77 -143.21
N LYS A 435 1.45 -27.70 -144.01
CA LYS A 435 2.09 -26.42 -143.64
C LYS A 435 1.35 -25.68 -142.53
N GLU A 436 0.03 -25.77 -142.49
CA GLU A 436 -0.79 -25.15 -141.43
C GLU A 436 -0.59 -25.85 -140.08
N VAL A 437 -0.54 -27.19 -140.08
CA VAL A 437 -0.25 -27.98 -138.88
C VAL A 437 1.14 -27.64 -138.34
N ASP A 438 2.17 -27.61 -139.20
CA ASP A 438 3.53 -27.23 -138.79
C ASP A 438 3.61 -25.82 -138.17
N HIS A 439 2.84 -24.86 -138.68
CA HIS A 439 2.80 -23.50 -138.14
C HIS A 439 2.15 -23.47 -136.75
N MET A 440 1.06 -24.21 -136.56
CA MET A 440 0.37 -24.32 -135.26
C MET A 440 1.27 -24.99 -134.20
N THR A 441 2.01 -26.04 -134.58
CA THR A 441 2.94 -26.73 -133.67
C THR A 441 4.05 -25.80 -133.19
N ARG A 442 4.67 -25.02 -134.09
CA ARG A 442 5.71 -24.05 -133.69
C ARG A 442 5.19 -22.99 -132.72
N HIS A 443 3.97 -22.49 -132.95
CA HIS A 443 3.36 -21.50 -132.06
C HIS A 443 3.09 -22.04 -130.66
N LEU A 444 2.67 -23.31 -130.56
CA LEU A 444 2.47 -23.97 -129.27
C LEU A 444 3.79 -24.14 -128.52
N GLU A 445 4.85 -24.59 -129.20
CA GLU A 445 6.19 -24.73 -128.61
C GLU A 445 6.77 -23.40 -128.08
N GLU A 446 6.60 -22.30 -128.83
CA GLU A 446 7.04 -20.98 -128.38
C GLU A 446 6.27 -20.51 -127.14
N SER A 447 4.95 -20.77 -127.09
CA SER A 447 4.13 -20.44 -125.92
C SER A 447 4.51 -21.26 -124.69
N GLU A 448 4.86 -22.54 -124.88
CA GLU A 448 5.27 -23.43 -123.81
C GLU A 448 6.62 -22.99 -123.22
N ARG A 449 7.60 -22.63 -124.08
CA ARG A 449 8.89 -22.09 -123.62
C ARG A 449 8.72 -20.79 -122.83
N ALA A 450 7.89 -19.87 -123.30
CA ALA A 450 7.62 -18.61 -122.59
C ALA A 450 6.97 -18.85 -121.21
N MET A 451 6.08 -19.85 -121.11
CA MET A 451 5.48 -20.26 -119.82
C MET A 451 6.52 -20.90 -118.90
N GLN A 452 7.39 -21.77 -119.42
CA GLN A 452 8.45 -22.42 -118.64
C GLN A 452 9.46 -21.40 -118.07
N GLU A 453 9.91 -20.41 -118.86
CA GLU A 453 10.78 -19.34 -118.37
C GLU A 453 10.11 -18.52 -117.24
N ARG A 454 8.81 -18.27 -117.37
CA ARG A 454 8.06 -17.52 -116.35
C ARG A 454 7.90 -18.32 -115.06
N VAL A 455 7.69 -19.63 -115.15
CA VAL A 455 7.67 -20.53 -113.99
C VAL A 455 9.03 -20.55 -113.29
N GLN A 456 10.14 -20.67 -114.02
CA GLN A 456 11.50 -20.64 -113.44
C GLN A 456 11.80 -19.33 -112.70
N ARG A 457 11.38 -18.18 -113.24
CA ARG A 457 11.56 -16.88 -112.56
C ARG A 457 10.75 -16.79 -111.27
N LEU A 458 9.53 -17.34 -111.25
CA LEU A 458 8.69 -17.36 -110.05
C LEU A 458 9.25 -18.33 -109.00
N GLU A 459 9.81 -19.47 -109.40
CA GLU A 459 10.48 -20.40 -108.50
C GLU A 459 11.74 -19.78 -107.86
N ALA A 460 12.55 -19.05 -108.64
CA ALA A 460 13.72 -18.34 -108.10
C ALA A 460 13.33 -17.26 -107.08
N LEU A 461 12.28 -16.48 -107.37
CA LEU A 461 11.72 -15.49 -106.43
C LEU A 461 11.19 -16.14 -105.16
N ARG A 462 10.44 -17.25 -105.28
CA ARG A 462 9.95 -18.02 -104.13
C ARG A 462 11.10 -18.47 -103.22
N LEU A 463 12.17 -19.05 -103.79
CA LEU A 463 13.34 -19.49 -103.04
C LEU A 463 14.01 -18.34 -102.29
N SER A 464 14.19 -17.18 -102.94
CA SER A 464 14.79 -16.00 -102.28
C SER A 464 13.97 -15.48 -101.09
N LEU A 465 12.63 -15.48 -101.20
CA LEU A 465 11.75 -15.07 -100.12
C LEU A 465 11.72 -16.10 -98.98
N GLU A 466 11.80 -17.40 -99.29
CA GLU A 466 11.91 -18.46 -98.29
C GLU A 466 13.23 -18.34 -97.48
N GLU A 467 14.33 -17.94 -98.11
CA GLU A 467 15.61 -17.67 -97.44
C GLU A 467 15.56 -16.42 -96.55
N GLU A 468 14.93 -15.33 -97.00
CA GLU A 468 14.75 -14.12 -96.19
C GLU A 468 13.84 -14.37 -94.98
N LEU A 469 12.74 -15.09 -95.18
CA LEU A 469 11.85 -15.51 -94.10
C LEU A 469 12.57 -16.38 -93.08
N SER A 470 13.42 -17.29 -93.53
CA SER A 470 14.23 -18.16 -92.65
C SER A 470 15.25 -17.36 -91.84
N ARG A 471 15.90 -16.37 -92.45
CA ARG A 471 16.82 -15.45 -91.76
C ARG A 471 16.10 -14.59 -90.72
N MET A 472 14.93 -14.03 -91.04
CA MET A 472 14.15 -13.25 -90.08
C MET A 472 13.62 -14.09 -88.91
N LYS A 473 13.15 -15.31 -89.17
CA LYS A 473 12.75 -16.25 -88.11
C LYS A 473 13.90 -16.56 -87.16
N ALA A 474 15.11 -16.78 -87.69
CA ALA A 474 16.29 -17.02 -86.87
C ALA A 474 16.67 -15.81 -86.01
N ALA A 475 16.60 -14.59 -86.55
CA ALA A 475 16.87 -13.35 -85.81
C ALA A 475 15.89 -13.14 -84.65
N VAL A 476 14.58 -13.28 -84.91
CA VAL A 476 13.53 -13.13 -83.87
C VAL A 476 13.68 -14.17 -82.76
N LEU A 477 14.01 -15.42 -83.10
CA LEU A 477 14.25 -16.46 -82.10
C LEU A 477 15.50 -16.16 -81.25
N SER A 478 16.55 -15.59 -81.83
CA SER A 478 17.76 -15.19 -81.11
C SER A 478 17.48 -14.03 -80.14
N GLU A 479 16.79 -12.97 -80.59
CA GLU A 479 16.43 -11.84 -79.72
C GLU A 479 15.49 -12.26 -78.59
N ARG A 480 14.50 -13.11 -78.88
CA ARG A 480 13.62 -13.68 -77.87
C ARG A 480 14.40 -14.49 -76.83
N GLY A 481 15.36 -15.31 -77.26
CA GLY A 481 16.21 -16.08 -76.36
C GLY A 481 17.04 -15.20 -75.43
N GLN A 482 17.61 -14.10 -75.93
CA GLN A 482 18.36 -13.14 -75.12
C GLN A 482 17.47 -12.43 -74.09
N ALA A 483 16.28 -11.98 -74.50
CA ALA A 483 15.33 -11.35 -73.59
C ALA A 483 14.83 -12.31 -72.50
N GLU A 484 14.59 -13.59 -72.84
CA GLU A 484 14.23 -14.63 -71.87
C GLU A 484 15.38 -14.89 -70.87
N GLU A 485 16.63 -14.88 -71.33
CA GLU A 485 17.81 -15.06 -70.45
C GLU A 485 18.00 -13.88 -69.49
N GLU A 486 17.85 -12.64 -69.96
CA GLU A 486 17.88 -11.44 -69.11
C GLU A 486 16.75 -11.43 -68.07
N LEU A 487 15.55 -11.84 -68.47
CA LEU A 487 14.40 -11.97 -67.55
C LEU A 487 14.68 -13.01 -66.46
N ILE A 488 15.29 -14.16 -66.81
CA ILE A 488 15.65 -15.20 -65.84
C ILE A 488 16.74 -14.69 -64.88
N LYS A 489 17.75 -13.97 -65.38
CA LYS A 489 18.78 -13.34 -64.54
C LYS A 489 18.17 -12.33 -63.56
N ALA A 490 17.30 -11.43 -64.05
CA ALA A 490 16.64 -10.44 -63.21
C ALA A 490 15.72 -11.08 -62.14
N ARG A 491 14.94 -12.10 -62.50
CA ARG A 491 14.10 -12.85 -61.55
C ARG A 491 14.93 -13.58 -60.50
N ASN A 492 16.04 -14.21 -60.89
CA ASN A 492 16.92 -14.89 -59.96
C ASN A 492 17.60 -13.91 -59.00
N GLN A 493 18.01 -12.74 -59.49
CA GLN A 493 18.62 -11.70 -58.66
C GLN A 493 17.62 -11.11 -57.66
N ALA A 494 16.39 -10.80 -58.09
CA ALA A 494 15.34 -10.35 -57.19
C ALA A 494 15.00 -11.40 -56.12
N ARG A 495 14.96 -12.68 -56.49
CA ARG A 495 14.73 -13.79 -55.56
C ARG A 495 15.86 -13.94 -54.55
N LEU A 496 17.12 -13.79 -54.96
CA LEU A 496 18.27 -13.82 -54.05
C LEU A 496 18.24 -12.64 -53.07
N GLU A 497 17.92 -11.43 -53.54
CA GLU A 497 17.77 -10.25 -52.68
C GLU A 497 16.64 -10.43 -51.66
N GLU A 498 15.51 -11.01 -52.06
CA GLU A 498 14.39 -11.33 -51.16
C GLU A 498 14.80 -12.38 -50.12
N GLN A 499 15.51 -13.43 -50.52
CA GLN A 499 16.05 -14.45 -49.61
C GLN A 499 17.05 -13.87 -48.62
N HIS A 500 17.94 -12.97 -49.05
CA HIS A 500 18.86 -12.29 -48.15
C HIS A 500 18.13 -11.36 -47.17
N ARG A 501 17.09 -10.65 -47.60
CA ARG A 501 16.26 -9.82 -46.71
C ARG A 501 15.51 -10.66 -45.68
N LEU A 502 14.91 -11.79 -46.10
CA LEU A 502 14.24 -12.71 -45.20
C LEU A 502 15.21 -13.31 -44.18
N ALA A 503 16.37 -13.80 -44.62
CA ALA A 503 17.41 -14.32 -43.73
C ALA A 503 17.90 -13.27 -42.72
N HIS A 504 18.08 -12.01 -43.16
CA HIS A 504 18.46 -10.92 -42.27
C HIS A 504 17.37 -10.56 -41.25
N LEU A 505 16.09 -10.59 -41.66
CA LEU A 505 14.96 -10.37 -40.75
C LEU A 505 14.80 -11.52 -39.76
N GLU A 506 14.98 -12.77 -40.19
CA GLU A 506 14.98 -13.94 -39.31
C GLU A 506 16.12 -13.88 -38.29
N GLU A 507 17.33 -13.51 -38.71
CA GLU A 507 18.46 -13.30 -37.80
C GLU A 507 18.19 -12.17 -36.80
N LYS A 508 17.62 -11.05 -37.26
CA LYS A 508 17.23 -9.94 -36.38
C LYS A 508 16.16 -10.34 -35.37
N ILE A 509 15.15 -11.12 -35.78
CA ILE A 509 14.14 -11.67 -34.88
C ILE A 509 14.78 -12.63 -33.87
N ARG A 510 15.73 -13.48 -34.30
CA ARG A 510 16.46 -14.39 -33.41
C ARG A 510 17.27 -13.63 -32.35
N LEU A 511 18.01 -12.59 -32.76
CA LEU A 511 18.78 -11.75 -31.85
C LEU A 511 17.88 -10.98 -30.88
N LEU A 512 16.74 -10.46 -31.35
CA LEU A 512 15.74 -9.81 -30.49
C LEU A 512 15.09 -10.78 -29.51
N ALA A 513 14.84 -12.03 -29.91
CA ALA A 513 14.34 -13.07 -29.02
C ALA A 513 15.37 -13.44 -27.95
N GLN A 514 16.64 -13.60 -28.32
CA GLN A 514 17.74 -13.83 -27.36
C GLN A 514 17.88 -12.66 -26.38
N ALA A 515 17.89 -11.41 -26.86
CA ALA A 515 17.95 -10.22 -26.01
C ALA A 515 16.73 -10.11 -25.08
N ARG A 516 15.53 -10.48 -25.55
CA ARG A 516 14.32 -10.55 -24.72
C ARG A 516 14.46 -11.61 -23.62
N ASP A 517 14.94 -12.79 -23.96
CA ASP A 517 15.07 -13.91 -23.01
C ASP A 517 16.17 -13.61 -21.97
N GLU A 518 17.27 -12.96 -22.36
CA GLU A 518 18.29 -12.43 -21.45
C GLU A 518 17.73 -11.33 -20.54
N ALA A 519 16.96 -10.38 -21.08
CA ALA A 519 16.29 -9.34 -20.30
C ALA A 519 15.25 -9.93 -19.33
N GLN A 520 14.55 -10.98 -19.74
CA GLN A 520 13.60 -11.69 -18.88
C GLN A 520 14.33 -12.47 -17.78
N GLY A 521 15.45 -13.14 -18.10
CA GLY A 521 16.30 -13.82 -17.13
C GLY A 521 16.88 -12.86 -16.09
N THR A 522 17.43 -11.72 -16.52
CA THR A 522 17.93 -10.67 -15.63
C THR A 522 16.81 -10.04 -14.79
N CYS A 523 15.61 -9.83 -15.34
CA CYS A 523 14.46 -9.34 -14.58
C CYS A 523 14.03 -10.33 -13.48
N VAL A 524 14.03 -11.64 -13.76
CA VAL A 524 13.73 -12.67 -12.76
C VAL A 524 14.80 -12.70 -11.67
N GLN A 525 16.09 -12.63 -12.05
CA GLN A 525 17.20 -12.55 -11.09
C GLN A 525 17.11 -11.30 -10.21
N GLN A 526 16.78 -10.13 -10.80
CA GLN A 526 16.59 -8.88 -10.05
C GLN A 526 15.40 -8.99 -9.09
N LYS A 527 14.27 -9.56 -9.51
CA LYS A 527 13.11 -9.80 -8.62
C LYS A 527 13.49 -10.72 -7.47
N GLN A 528 14.26 -11.78 -7.72
CA GLN A 528 14.75 -12.68 -6.68
C GLN A 528 15.73 -11.97 -5.74
N MET A 529 16.68 -11.18 -6.25
CA MET A 529 17.57 -10.37 -5.42
C MET A 529 16.82 -9.34 -4.56
N VAL A 530 15.77 -8.72 -5.11
CA VAL A 530 14.91 -7.79 -4.35
C VAL A 530 14.17 -8.54 -3.26
N ALA A 531 13.60 -9.72 -3.54
CA ALA A 531 12.96 -10.55 -2.54
C ALA A 531 13.93 -11.00 -1.44
N GLU A 532 15.15 -11.41 -1.79
CA GLU A 532 16.21 -11.75 -0.84
C GLU A 532 16.65 -10.54 -0.01
N SER A 533 16.77 -9.37 -0.63
CA SER A 533 17.11 -8.12 0.08
C SER A 533 15.99 -7.69 1.01
N GLN A 534 14.72 -7.80 0.59
CA GLN A 534 13.56 -7.57 1.44
C GLN A 534 13.52 -8.55 2.63
N ALA A 535 13.83 -9.82 2.39
CA ALA A 535 13.94 -10.82 3.46
C ALA A 535 15.07 -10.47 4.44
N ARG A 536 16.24 -10.03 3.95
CA ARG A 536 17.34 -9.55 4.79
C ARG A 536 16.97 -8.29 5.57
N VAL A 537 16.27 -7.34 4.97
CA VAL A 537 15.78 -6.14 5.67
C VAL A 537 14.81 -6.54 6.78
N SER A 538 13.87 -7.45 6.52
CA SER A 538 12.97 -7.97 7.55
C SER A 538 13.72 -8.68 8.68
N GLN A 539 14.75 -9.47 8.35
CA GLN A 539 15.60 -10.13 9.34
C GLN A 539 16.41 -9.13 10.18
N LEU A 540 17.00 -8.13 9.54
CA LEU A 540 17.76 -7.07 10.22
C LEU A 540 16.83 -6.20 11.09
N ASN A 541 15.60 -5.92 10.64
CA ASN A 541 14.61 -5.23 11.47
C ASN A 541 14.25 -6.03 12.72
N LEU A 542 14.03 -7.35 12.60
CA LEU A 542 13.82 -8.23 13.75
C LEU A 542 15.03 -8.24 14.71
N GLN A 543 16.25 -8.24 14.17
CA GLN A 543 17.47 -8.13 14.99
C GLN A 543 17.58 -6.76 15.67
N MET A 544 17.28 -5.67 14.97
CA MET A 544 17.26 -4.31 15.50
C MET A 544 16.23 -4.16 16.61
N GLU A 545 15.02 -4.68 16.43
CA GLU A 545 13.98 -4.73 17.47
C GLU A 545 14.46 -5.54 18.69
N GLY A 546 15.12 -6.68 18.46
CA GLY A 546 15.71 -7.49 19.52
C GLY A 546 16.82 -6.76 20.28
N GLN A 547 17.70 -6.04 19.59
CA GLN A 547 18.76 -5.22 20.18
C GLN A 547 18.19 -4.00 20.92
N GLN A 548 17.16 -3.35 20.38
CA GLN A 548 16.46 -2.25 21.07
C GLN A 548 15.86 -2.74 22.39
N ARG A 549 15.16 -3.88 22.39
CA ARG A 549 14.64 -4.48 23.63
C ARG A 549 15.77 -4.79 24.63
N ARG A 550 16.89 -5.35 24.17
CA ARG A 550 18.07 -5.61 25.02
C ARG A 550 18.65 -4.33 25.62
N LEU A 551 18.67 -3.25 24.85
CA LEU A 551 19.19 -1.96 25.26
C LEU A 551 18.25 -1.30 26.29
N GLU A 552 16.93 -1.43 26.10
CA GLU A 552 15.91 -1.02 27.07
C GLU A 552 16.01 -1.83 28.37
N GLU A 553 16.19 -3.16 28.29
CA GLU A 553 16.42 -4.03 29.46
C GLU A 553 17.67 -3.59 30.24
N LEU A 554 18.79 -3.37 29.55
CA LEU A 554 20.05 -2.92 30.18
C LEU A 554 19.94 -1.51 30.78
N GLN A 555 19.21 -0.60 30.12
CA GLN A 555 18.92 0.72 30.69
C GLN A 555 18.08 0.59 31.96
N GLN A 556 17.10 -0.29 31.97
CA GLN A 556 16.28 -0.55 33.16
C GLN A 556 17.09 -1.19 34.29
N GLU A 557 17.98 -2.14 33.98
CA GLU A 557 18.93 -2.72 34.95
C GLU A 557 19.86 -1.66 35.54
N LEU A 558 20.37 -0.74 34.72
CA LEU A 558 21.21 0.37 35.18
C LEU A 558 20.45 1.31 36.11
N ILE A 559 19.22 1.70 35.74
CA ILE A 559 18.34 2.53 36.57
C ILE A 559 18.06 1.83 37.91
N ASN A 560 17.77 0.52 37.90
CA ASN A 560 17.52 -0.25 39.11
C ASN A 560 18.77 -0.29 40.01
N LYS A 561 19.97 -0.49 39.45
CA LYS A 561 21.24 -0.44 40.20
C LYS A 561 21.52 0.94 40.78
N ASP A 562 21.28 2.01 40.03
CA ASP A 562 21.44 3.38 40.53
C ASP A 562 20.47 3.65 41.69
N GLN A 563 19.23 3.19 41.59
CA GLN A 563 18.25 3.29 42.68
C GLN A 563 18.69 2.50 43.92
N GLU A 564 19.24 1.29 43.75
CA GLU A 564 19.78 0.47 44.83
C GLU A 564 20.96 1.19 45.53
N LYS A 565 21.87 1.79 44.77
CA LYS A 565 23.02 2.54 45.32
C LYS A 565 22.60 3.83 46.01
N VAL A 566 21.63 4.56 45.47
CA VAL A 566 21.05 5.74 46.13
C VAL A 566 20.38 5.33 47.45
N ALA A 567 19.72 4.17 47.48
CA ALA A 567 19.09 3.64 48.70
C ALA A 567 20.15 3.24 49.75
N GLU A 568 21.24 2.57 49.37
CA GLU A 568 22.35 2.24 50.28
C GLU A 568 22.97 3.51 50.89
N VAL A 569 23.24 4.54 50.07
CA VAL A 569 23.78 5.82 50.55
C VAL A 569 22.81 6.53 51.48
N ALA A 570 21.51 6.52 51.16
CA ALA A 570 20.49 7.11 52.01
C ALA A 570 20.41 6.41 53.38
N ARG A 571 20.52 5.08 53.41
CA ARG A 571 20.49 4.29 54.65
C ARG A 571 21.65 4.64 55.58
N VAL A 572 22.87 4.68 55.05
CA VAL A 572 24.06 5.05 55.82
C VAL A 572 23.95 6.49 56.36
N ARG A 573 23.37 7.41 55.57
CA ARG A 573 23.14 8.80 55.99
C ARG A 573 22.18 8.90 57.17
N VAL A 574 21.12 8.10 57.20
CA VAL A 574 20.15 8.07 58.30
C VAL A 574 20.77 7.52 59.58
N GLU A 575 21.52 6.42 59.49
CA GLU A 575 22.21 5.82 60.64
C GLU A 575 23.19 6.82 61.30
N LEU A 576 23.89 7.62 60.48
CA LEU A 576 24.75 8.70 60.97
C LEU A 576 23.97 9.86 61.62
N GLN A 577 22.82 10.25 61.08
CA GLN A 577 21.97 11.30 61.66
C GLN A 577 21.38 10.91 63.00
N GLU A 578 20.98 9.65 63.19
CA GLU A 578 20.49 9.16 64.48
C GLU A 578 21.60 9.17 65.55
N GLN A 579 22.81 8.76 65.20
CA GLN A 579 23.96 8.84 66.10
C GLN A 579 24.24 10.28 66.52
N MET A 580 24.19 11.24 65.59
CA MET A 580 24.31 12.67 65.90
C MET A 580 23.21 13.16 66.85
N GLY A 581 21.96 12.73 66.64
CA GLY A 581 20.82 13.11 67.48
C GLY A 581 20.93 12.61 68.92
N ARG A 582 21.36 11.36 69.13
CA ARG A 582 21.61 10.81 70.48
C ARG A 582 22.67 11.62 71.22
N MET A 583 23.75 11.95 70.53
CA MET A 583 24.83 12.77 71.09
C MET A 583 24.36 14.19 71.47
N GLN A 584 23.43 14.79 70.71
CA GLN A 584 22.85 16.10 71.06
C GLN A 584 21.89 16.04 72.25
N ALA A 585 21.10 14.98 72.39
CA ALA A 585 20.19 14.81 73.52
C ALA A 585 20.95 14.64 74.85
N ASP A 586 22.03 13.86 74.82
CA ASP A 586 22.92 13.70 75.98
C ASP A 586 23.57 15.03 76.38
N LEU A 587 23.91 15.88 75.40
CA LEU A 587 24.44 17.23 75.65
C LEU A 587 23.42 18.14 76.35
N VAL A 588 22.17 18.17 75.87
CA VAL A 588 21.09 18.98 76.48
C VAL A 588 20.75 18.49 77.89
N ALA A 589 20.73 17.17 78.10
CA ALA A 589 20.52 16.61 79.44
C ALA A 589 21.63 17.01 80.41
N GLN A 590 22.89 17.05 79.94
CA GLN A 590 24.02 17.57 80.73
C GLN A 590 23.88 19.07 81.02
N GLU A 591 23.42 19.88 80.07
CA GLU A 591 23.19 21.31 80.28
C GLU A 591 22.09 21.59 81.31
N ALA A 592 20.95 20.88 81.24
CA ALA A 592 19.86 21.05 82.19
C ALA A 592 20.24 20.62 83.62
N LEU A 593 21.03 19.55 83.75
CA LEU A 593 21.60 19.14 85.03
C LEU A 593 22.55 20.22 85.57
N ARG A 594 23.38 20.82 84.73
CA ARG A 594 24.22 21.97 85.12
C ARG A 594 23.39 23.17 85.57
N GLU A 595 22.26 23.44 84.93
CA GLU A 595 21.39 24.56 85.30
C GLU A 595 20.73 24.33 86.66
N LYS A 596 20.26 23.10 86.95
CA LYS A 596 19.78 22.72 88.28
C LYS A 596 20.86 22.87 89.35
N VAL A 597 22.09 22.44 89.05
CA VAL A 597 23.24 22.65 89.96
C VAL A 597 23.46 24.14 90.20
N ALA A 598 23.46 24.96 89.14
CA ALA A 598 23.62 26.42 89.27
C ALA A 598 22.46 27.07 90.06
N ALA A 599 21.23 26.60 89.92
CA ALA A 599 20.08 27.09 90.68
C ALA A 599 20.22 26.77 92.18
N LEU A 600 20.65 25.54 92.50
CA LEU A 600 20.94 25.14 93.88
C LEU A 600 22.11 25.95 94.47
N GLU A 601 23.16 26.21 93.68
CA GLU A 601 24.26 27.09 94.08
C GLU A 601 23.80 28.53 94.34
N ARG A 602 22.89 29.10 93.54
CA ARG A 602 22.31 30.42 93.79
C ARG A 602 21.54 30.45 95.10
N GLN A 603 20.71 29.43 95.37
CA GLN A 603 19.99 29.31 96.64
C GLN A 603 20.96 29.23 97.83
N MET A 604 22.02 28.42 97.72
CA MET A 604 23.07 28.38 98.73
C MET A 604 23.75 29.74 98.93
N LYS A 605 23.94 30.50 97.84
CA LYS A 605 24.54 31.85 97.91
C LYS A 605 23.61 32.86 98.59
N VAL A 606 22.30 32.80 98.33
CA VAL A 606 21.28 33.63 99.00
C VAL A 606 21.26 33.31 100.50
N ILE A 607 21.13 32.03 100.87
CA ILE A 607 21.16 31.57 102.27
C ILE A 607 22.48 32.00 102.93
N GLY A 608 23.61 31.87 102.21
CA GLY A 608 24.91 32.31 102.68
C GLY A 608 25.02 33.83 102.85
N SER A 609 24.33 34.63 102.04
CA SER A 609 24.28 36.09 102.19
C SER A 609 23.40 36.53 103.35
N GLU A 610 22.23 35.90 103.53
CA GLU A 610 21.35 36.14 104.67
C GLU A 610 22.06 35.79 105.98
N HIS A 611 22.81 34.67 106.01
CA HIS A 611 23.67 34.34 107.15
C HIS A 611 24.81 35.33 107.36
N ARG A 612 25.41 35.87 106.29
CA ARG A 612 26.49 36.85 106.39
C ARG A 612 25.98 38.20 106.89
N GLU A 613 24.82 38.68 106.44
CA GLU A 613 24.15 39.87 106.99
C GLU A 613 23.84 39.68 108.47
N ALA A 614 23.25 38.54 108.84
CA ALA A 614 22.99 38.22 110.25
C ALA A 614 24.28 38.20 111.11
N LEU A 615 25.41 37.75 110.54
CA LEU A 615 26.72 37.82 111.19
C LEU A 615 27.24 39.26 111.29
N LEU A 616 27.13 40.07 110.25
CA LEU A 616 27.55 41.47 110.24
C LEU A 616 26.75 42.30 111.25
N ASP A 617 25.44 42.08 111.35
CA ASP A 617 24.61 42.70 112.38
C ASP A 617 25.14 42.36 113.77
N ARG A 618 25.49 41.09 114.01
CA ARG A 618 26.09 40.64 115.27
C ARG A 618 27.51 41.15 115.51
N GLU A 619 28.32 41.31 114.46
CA GLU A 619 29.63 41.94 114.56
C GLU A 619 29.52 43.43 114.87
N SER A 620 28.57 44.14 114.26
CA SER A 620 28.31 45.56 114.54
C SER A 620 27.88 45.76 116.00
N GLU A 621 27.05 44.85 116.51
CA GLU A 621 26.62 44.82 117.90
C GLU A 621 27.83 44.57 118.83
N ASN A 622 28.69 43.61 118.48
CA ASN A 622 29.95 43.34 119.17
C ASN A 622 30.93 44.52 119.12
N ALA A 623 31.05 45.20 117.98
CA ALA A 623 31.89 46.38 117.81
C ALA A 623 31.39 47.53 118.70
N SER A 624 30.07 47.74 118.76
CA SER A 624 29.47 48.72 119.68
C SER A 624 29.80 48.39 121.15
N LEU A 625 29.84 47.10 121.51
CA LEU A 625 30.21 46.65 122.84
C LEU A 625 31.71 46.85 123.11
N ARG A 626 32.58 46.59 122.13
CA ARG A 626 34.03 46.87 122.22
C ARG A 626 34.33 48.36 122.32
N GLU A 627 33.63 49.22 121.60
CA GLU A 627 33.81 50.67 121.69
C GLU A 627 33.42 51.18 123.08
N LYS A 628 32.29 50.68 123.63
CA LYS A 628 31.91 50.94 125.03
C LYS A 628 33.01 50.46 126.01
N LEU A 629 33.61 49.29 125.75
CA LEU A 629 34.71 48.77 126.55
C LEU A 629 35.96 49.66 126.45
N ARG A 630 36.34 50.08 125.24
CA ARG A 630 37.48 50.97 124.97
C ARG A 630 37.30 52.33 125.65
N LEU A 631 36.11 52.92 125.57
CA LEU A 631 35.81 54.17 126.27
C LEU A 631 35.98 54.01 127.79
N LYS A 632 35.58 52.85 128.34
CA LYS A 632 35.82 52.51 129.75
C LYS A 632 37.30 52.30 130.06
N GLU A 633 38.07 51.66 129.18
CA GLU A 633 39.52 51.52 129.33
C GLU A 633 40.25 52.86 129.24
N ALA A 634 39.83 53.77 128.35
CA ALA A 634 40.38 55.11 128.25
C ALA A 634 40.07 55.93 129.52
N GLU A 635 38.86 55.78 130.07
CA GLU A 635 38.49 56.35 131.37
C GLU A 635 39.41 55.83 132.49
N ILE A 636 39.70 54.51 132.51
CA ILE A 636 40.66 53.89 133.44
C ILE A 636 42.08 54.40 133.22
N SER A 637 42.54 54.50 131.96
CA SER A 637 43.89 54.97 131.63
C SER A 637 44.07 56.44 132.02
N ARG A 638 43.04 57.26 131.82
CA ARG A 638 43.04 58.65 132.27
C ARG A 638 43.13 58.74 133.80
N ILE A 639 42.39 57.89 134.51
CA ILE A 639 42.52 57.78 135.98
C ILE A 639 43.95 57.39 136.36
N ARG A 640 44.56 56.42 135.65
CA ARG A 640 45.95 56.02 135.87
C ARG A 640 46.96 57.12 135.56
N ASP A 641 46.77 57.90 134.50
CA ASP A 641 47.66 59.01 134.15
C ASP A 641 47.53 60.15 135.16
N GLU A 642 46.32 60.42 135.65
CA GLU A 642 46.09 61.36 136.75
C GLU A 642 46.73 60.86 138.05
N GLU A 643 46.76 59.54 138.30
CA GLU A 643 47.52 58.93 139.40
C GLU A 643 49.03 58.94 139.18
N ALA A 644 49.50 58.68 137.97
CA ALA A 644 50.91 58.71 137.59
C ALA A 644 51.47 60.13 137.65
N GLN A 645 50.69 61.14 137.25
CA GLN A 645 51.01 62.54 137.46
C GLN A 645 51.07 62.88 138.95
N ARG A 646 50.13 62.40 139.77
CA ARG A 646 50.23 62.55 141.24
C ARG A 646 51.50 61.89 141.78
N ALA A 647 51.84 60.70 141.30
CA ALA A 647 53.06 59.98 141.67
C ALA A 647 54.35 60.71 141.20
N SER A 648 54.33 61.28 140.00
CA SER A 648 55.42 62.12 139.44
C SER A 648 55.57 63.43 140.21
N PHE A 649 54.47 64.09 140.59
CA PHE A 649 54.52 65.26 141.48
C PHE A 649 55.15 64.90 142.83
N LEU A 650 54.80 63.73 143.38
CA LEU A 650 55.44 63.19 144.58
C LEU A 650 56.93 62.89 144.34
N GLN A 651 57.29 62.29 143.21
CA GLN A 651 58.68 61.93 142.89
C GLN A 651 59.55 63.15 142.58
N ASN A 652 59.02 64.18 141.93
CA ASN A 652 59.69 65.46 141.70
C ASN A 652 59.84 66.26 142.99
N ALA A 653 58.86 66.19 143.90
CA ALA A 653 59.02 66.72 145.25
C ALA A 653 60.13 65.98 146.02
N VAL A 654 60.31 64.66 145.79
CA VAL A 654 61.42 63.87 146.36
C VAL A 654 62.76 64.16 145.68
N LEU A 655 62.81 64.30 144.34
CA LEU A 655 64.05 64.59 143.60
C LEU A 655 64.57 66.01 143.87
N ALA A 656 63.67 66.99 144.02
CA ALA A 656 64.01 68.34 144.47
C ALA A 656 64.60 68.38 145.89
N TYR A 657 64.37 67.33 146.70
CA TYR A 657 64.95 67.19 148.04
C TYR A 657 66.32 66.49 148.03
N VAL A 658 66.59 65.60 147.07
CA VAL A 658 67.76 64.68 147.09
C VAL A 658 68.95 65.19 146.27
N GLN A 659 68.76 66.11 145.31
CA GLN A 659 69.86 66.74 144.58
C GLN A 659 69.80 68.27 144.75
N GLY A 660 70.49 68.76 145.78
CA GLY A 660 70.62 70.19 146.11
C GLY A 660 71.10 71.03 144.92
N SER A 661 70.43 72.15 144.60
CA SER A 661 70.45 73.50 145.24
C SER A 661 71.57 74.40 144.71
N PRO A 662 71.41 75.75 144.55
CA PRO A 662 70.47 76.63 145.26
C PRO A 662 69.68 77.68 144.41
N LEU A 663 68.51 78.04 144.94
CA LEU A 663 67.91 79.40 145.03
C LEU A 663 68.44 80.51 144.08
N ARG A 664 67.61 80.97 143.13
CA ARG A 664 67.13 82.37 143.14
C ARG A 664 66.05 82.67 142.10
N ALA A 665 64.95 83.21 142.65
CA ALA A 665 64.07 84.25 142.12
C ALA A 665 63.37 84.01 140.77
N LEU A 666 62.03 83.84 140.74
CA LEU A 666 61.01 84.89 140.97
C LEU A 666 61.23 86.09 140.02
N SER A 667 60.32 86.56 139.18
CA SER A 667 58.86 86.38 139.04
C SER A 667 58.40 87.28 137.82
N PRO A 668 57.18 87.86 137.74
CA PRO A 668 56.08 87.64 136.77
C PRO A 668 55.87 88.87 135.81
N PRO A 669 54.70 89.27 135.22
CA PRO A 669 53.32 88.72 135.15
C PRO A 669 52.54 88.83 133.78
N LYS A 670 51.60 87.89 133.52
CA LYS A 670 50.17 88.14 133.15
C LYS A 670 49.40 86.84 132.96
#